data_AF-A0A433SJ82-F1
#
_entry.id   AF-A0A433SJ82-F1
#
_cell.length_a   1.000
_cell.length_b   1.000
_cell.length_c   1.000
_cell.angle_alpha   90.00
_cell.angle_beta   90.00
_cell.angle_gamma   90.00
#
_symmetry.space_group_name_H-M   'P 1'
#
loop_
_entity.id
_entity.type
_entity.pdbx_description
1 polymer ?
#
loop_
_entity_poly.entity_id
_entity_poly.type
_entity_poly.pdbx_seq_one_letter_code
_entity_poly.pdbx_strand_id
1 'polypeptide(L)'
;MGALLAGAKFRGDFEERLKSVLKELSKQDGNVILFIDELHTMVGAGKAEGSMDAGNMLKPALARGELKCVGATTLDEYREYVEKDPALERRFQKVLVDEPTVEDTIAILRGLKERYELHHGVTITDSAIVAAATLSHRYVTDRQLPDKAIDLVDEAASQIRMEIDSKPEEMEKLYRKIIQLKMQREQLKKEKDEASKKRFDILDTEIKGLDSEYKGLEELWKAEKLKMQGTSSLKEKLEKTKFELEKAQRSGDLAKMAELQYGKIPALEEQIKQIENTEAEPSENKLVRTSVTENEIADVVSKATGIPVSKMMEGEREKLLNMEEFLHKRVVGQNQAIKAVSNAVRRSRSGLSDPNRPIGSFMFLGPTGVGKTELTKALAEFLFDDQDAMLRVDMSEFMEKHSVARLIGAPPGYVGYEQGGYLTEHVRRKPYSVILLDEVEKAHADVFNILLQVLDDGRLTDGQGRTVDFKNTVIVMTSNLGSHRIQEMQGEDYETVKSAVMDMVLSHFRPEFINRIDDAVVFESLDKQMIAQIAKIQIKRLEKRLTDLSIGLKISDAAMDKLAEAGFDPIFGARPLKRAIQSNLENPLAMKLLDAATAQAGIALTYTAKPAPGPTPGKCDPIPATVNDFVPAEGATVSDYGSQSAGIMDNDIAEAKKLVPEIEAINTDTLLELEQQGFNVVPYAMATKLTMDRQGIRKLAAQELGVKTSKFVFAETLEQYLEVAMSKKMVIIDSHGNRMSCQ
;
A
#
# COMPACT_ATOMS: atom_id res chain seq x y z
N MET A 1 -5.37 -28.33 -21.16
CA MET A 1 -6.80 -28.10 -21.47
C MET A 1 -7.05 -26.96 -22.46
N GLY A 2 -6.45 -25.78 -22.28
CA GLY A 2 -6.65 -24.63 -23.17
C GLY A 2 -6.48 -24.92 -24.67
N ALA A 3 -5.53 -25.78 -25.05
CA ALA A 3 -5.32 -26.19 -26.45
C ALA A 3 -6.48 -27.03 -27.04
N LEU A 4 -7.20 -27.81 -26.23
CA LEU A 4 -8.34 -28.60 -26.69
C LEU A 4 -9.60 -27.74 -26.86
N LEU A 5 -9.76 -26.73 -26.00
CA LEU A 5 -10.87 -25.77 -26.01
C LEU A 5 -10.68 -24.65 -27.06
N ALA A 6 -9.43 -24.30 -27.38
CA ALA A 6 -9.12 -23.27 -28.36
C ALA A 6 -9.70 -23.62 -29.75
N GLY A 7 -10.62 -22.76 -30.24
CA GLY A 7 -11.26 -22.92 -31.54
C GLY A 7 -12.37 -23.98 -31.61
N ALA A 8 -12.79 -24.57 -30.49
CA ALA A 8 -14.03 -25.36 -30.44
C ALA A 8 -15.22 -24.41 -30.33
N LYS A 9 -16.11 -24.42 -31.32
CA LYS A 9 -17.34 -23.57 -31.30
C LYS A 9 -18.54 -24.34 -30.76
N PHE A 10 -18.51 -25.66 -30.91
CA PHE A 10 -19.60 -26.55 -30.49
C PHE A 10 -19.08 -27.62 -29.52
N ARG A 11 -19.96 -28.09 -28.64
CA ARG A 11 -19.67 -29.16 -27.67
C ARG A 11 -19.07 -30.42 -28.32
N GLY A 12 -19.59 -30.78 -29.50
CA GLY A 12 -19.11 -31.95 -30.26
C GLY A 12 -17.65 -31.84 -30.70
N ASP A 13 -17.14 -30.64 -30.97
CA ASP A 13 -15.76 -30.43 -31.44
C ASP A 13 -14.74 -30.84 -30.38
N PHE A 14 -15.05 -30.54 -29.11
CA PHE A 14 -14.21 -30.91 -27.99
C PHE A 14 -14.24 -32.41 -27.72
N GLU A 15 -15.44 -33.01 -27.70
CA GLU A 15 -15.62 -34.46 -27.52
C GLU A 15 -14.92 -35.25 -28.64
N GLU A 16 -14.99 -34.79 -29.89
CA GLU A 16 -14.32 -35.43 -31.02
C GLU A 16 -12.79 -35.35 -30.92
N ARG A 17 -12.25 -34.19 -30.54
CA ARG A 17 -10.80 -34.02 -30.29
C ARG A 17 -10.32 -34.92 -29.17
N LEU A 18 -11.04 -34.95 -28.04
CA LEU A 18 -10.68 -35.80 -26.91
C LEU A 18 -10.75 -37.28 -27.30
N LYS A 19 -11.76 -37.68 -28.07
CA LYS A 19 -11.87 -39.05 -28.58
C LYS A 19 -10.71 -39.42 -29.50
N SER A 20 -10.25 -38.49 -30.34
CA SER A 20 -9.08 -38.68 -31.19
C SER A 20 -7.81 -38.89 -30.36
N VAL A 21 -7.59 -38.06 -29.36
CA VAL A 21 -6.46 -38.17 -28.43
C VAL A 21 -6.48 -39.52 -27.71
N LEU A 22 -7.62 -39.91 -27.14
CA LEU A 22 -7.77 -41.21 -26.46
C LEU A 22 -7.54 -42.39 -27.41
N LYS A 23 -8.00 -42.30 -28.66
CA LYS A 23 -7.76 -43.32 -29.68
C LYS A 23 -6.28 -43.44 -30.03
N GLU A 24 -5.56 -42.34 -30.15
CA GLU A 24 -4.10 -42.37 -30.38
C GLU A 24 -3.34 -42.94 -29.18
N LEU A 25 -3.72 -42.57 -27.95
CA LEU A 25 -3.13 -43.10 -26.73
C LEU A 25 -3.36 -44.61 -26.61
N SER A 26 -4.56 -45.10 -26.97
CA SER A 26 -4.87 -46.53 -26.95
C SER A 26 -4.00 -47.35 -27.91
N LYS A 27 -3.54 -46.76 -29.03
CA LYS A 27 -2.64 -47.44 -29.98
C LYS A 27 -1.21 -47.59 -29.48
N GLN A 28 -0.84 -46.86 -28.43
CA GLN A 28 0.52 -46.87 -27.87
C GLN A 28 0.68 -47.92 -26.75
N ASP A 29 -0.33 -48.75 -26.49
CA ASP A 29 -0.32 -49.86 -25.50
C ASP A 29 0.31 -49.49 -24.14
N GLY A 30 0.01 -48.28 -23.65
CA GLY A 30 0.44 -47.82 -22.34
C GLY A 30 1.91 -47.41 -22.23
N ASN A 31 2.60 -47.14 -23.33
CA ASN A 31 3.94 -46.50 -23.34
C ASN A 31 3.90 -45.00 -23.10
N VAL A 32 2.72 -44.38 -23.13
CA VAL A 32 2.53 -42.95 -22.88
C VAL A 32 1.80 -42.76 -21.57
N ILE A 33 2.32 -41.88 -20.72
CA ILE A 33 1.66 -41.40 -19.50
C ILE A 33 1.14 -39.99 -19.78
N LEU A 34 -0.18 -39.82 -19.69
CA LEU A 34 -0.81 -38.53 -19.88
C LEU A 34 -0.85 -37.74 -18.56
N PHE A 35 -0.20 -36.58 -18.51
CA PHE A 35 -0.40 -35.64 -17.40
C PHE A 35 -1.60 -34.74 -17.68
N ILE A 36 -2.50 -34.65 -16.71
CA ILE A 36 -3.70 -33.83 -16.76
C ILE A 36 -3.64 -32.86 -15.60
N ASP A 37 -3.39 -31.60 -15.91
CA ASP A 37 -3.56 -30.53 -14.93
C ASP A 37 -5.05 -30.18 -14.78
N GLU A 38 -5.44 -29.73 -13.58
CA GLU A 38 -6.81 -29.40 -13.21
C GLU A 38 -7.82 -30.50 -13.58
N LEU A 39 -7.56 -31.75 -13.18
CA LEU A 39 -8.37 -32.94 -13.54
C LEU A 39 -9.87 -32.74 -13.28
N HIS A 40 -10.24 -32.02 -12.23
CA HIS A 40 -11.62 -31.73 -11.87
C HIS A 40 -12.39 -30.99 -12.99
N THR A 41 -11.72 -30.18 -13.83
CA THR A 41 -12.37 -29.46 -14.93
C THR A 41 -12.95 -30.40 -15.98
N MET A 42 -12.36 -31.60 -16.13
CA MET A 42 -12.85 -32.61 -17.07
C MET A 42 -13.95 -33.51 -16.51
N VAL A 43 -13.99 -33.69 -15.19
CA VAL A 43 -14.88 -34.63 -14.51
C VAL A 43 -16.09 -33.94 -13.86
N GLY A 44 -15.91 -32.70 -13.41
CA GLY A 44 -16.86 -31.95 -12.59
C GLY A 44 -17.83 -31.05 -13.34
N ALA A 45 -17.55 -30.76 -14.61
CA ALA A 45 -18.31 -29.87 -15.47
C ALA A 45 -19.72 -30.39 -15.85
N GLY A 46 -20.23 -31.47 -15.28
CA GLY A 46 -21.55 -32.02 -15.61
C GLY A 46 -22.74 -31.45 -14.81
N LYS A 47 -22.51 -30.67 -13.74
CA LYS A 47 -23.58 -30.28 -12.79
C LYS A 47 -24.20 -28.90 -13.03
N ALA A 48 -23.55 -28.02 -13.77
CA ALA A 48 -24.15 -26.76 -14.22
C ALA A 48 -24.78 -26.98 -15.61
N GLU A 49 -26.03 -26.51 -15.82
CA GLU A 49 -26.68 -26.56 -17.13
C GLU A 49 -25.83 -25.83 -18.17
N GLY A 50 -25.05 -26.57 -18.97
CA GLY A 50 -24.28 -26.03 -20.10
C GLY A 50 -22.78 -26.38 -20.13
N SER A 51 -22.20 -26.94 -19.07
CA SER A 51 -20.77 -27.32 -19.04
C SER A 51 -20.54 -28.77 -19.51
N MET A 52 -19.36 -29.02 -20.09
CA MET A 52 -19.03 -30.26 -20.83
C MET A 52 -18.42 -31.33 -19.91
N ASP A 53 -19.09 -32.48 -19.73
CA ASP A 53 -18.58 -33.60 -18.93
C ASP A 53 -17.78 -34.62 -19.77
N ALA A 54 -16.44 -34.54 -19.68
CA ALA A 54 -15.52 -35.49 -20.31
C ALA A 54 -15.30 -36.77 -19.50
N GLY A 55 -15.79 -36.83 -18.25
CA GLY A 55 -15.58 -37.95 -17.34
C GLY A 55 -16.09 -39.27 -17.93
N ASN A 56 -17.23 -39.24 -18.64
CA ASN A 56 -17.81 -40.42 -19.27
C ASN A 56 -16.97 -40.98 -20.44
N MET A 57 -16.11 -40.15 -21.06
CA MET A 57 -15.19 -40.59 -22.11
C MET A 57 -13.90 -41.18 -21.55
N LEU A 58 -13.46 -40.73 -20.38
CA LEU A 58 -12.25 -41.22 -19.71
C LEU A 58 -12.49 -42.56 -19.01
N LYS A 59 -13.66 -42.76 -18.37
CA LYS A 59 -13.99 -43.98 -17.61
C LYS A 59 -13.73 -45.28 -18.38
N PRO A 60 -14.15 -45.46 -19.65
CA PRO A 60 -13.91 -46.70 -20.37
C PRO A 60 -12.42 -46.95 -20.65
N ALA A 61 -11.66 -45.91 -21.01
CA ALA A 61 -10.23 -46.03 -21.30
C ALA A 61 -9.41 -46.33 -20.04
N LEU A 62 -9.77 -45.71 -18.90
CA LEU A 62 -9.18 -46.00 -17.58
C LEU A 62 -9.53 -47.41 -17.10
N ALA A 63 -10.77 -47.85 -17.31
CA ALA A 63 -11.22 -49.17 -16.89
C ALA A 63 -10.56 -50.32 -17.66
N ARG A 64 -10.29 -50.12 -18.96
CA ARG A 64 -9.57 -51.08 -19.82
C ARG A 64 -8.06 -51.02 -19.68
N GLY A 65 -7.52 -50.02 -18.98
CA GLY A 65 -6.06 -49.81 -18.85
C GLY A 65 -5.39 -49.28 -20.12
N GLU A 66 -6.18 -48.84 -21.11
CA GLU A 66 -5.70 -48.23 -22.35
C GLU A 66 -5.14 -46.82 -22.12
N LEU A 67 -5.58 -46.15 -21.05
CA LEU A 67 -5.11 -44.84 -20.63
C LEU A 67 -4.35 -44.96 -19.31
N LYS A 68 -3.07 -44.59 -19.31
CA LYS A 68 -2.30 -44.28 -18.10
C LYS A 68 -2.22 -42.77 -17.96
N CYS A 69 -2.69 -42.24 -16.84
CA CYS A 69 -2.61 -40.80 -16.59
C CYS A 69 -2.25 -40.47 -15.15
N VAL A 70 -1.71 -39.26 -14.98
CA VAL A 70 -1.50 -38.60 -13.69
C VAL A 70 -2.35 -37.34 -13.72
N GLY A 71 -3.31 -37.22 -12.80
CA GLY A 71 -4.15 -36.04 -12.66
C GLY A 71 -3.69 -35.19 -11.48
N ALA A 72 -3.62 -33.87 -11.66
CA ALA A 72 -3.42 -32.90 -10.58
C ALA A 72 -4.73 -32.15 -10.31
N THR A 73 -5.07 -31.94 -9.04
CA THR A 73 -6.26 -31.20 -8.59
C THR A 73 -6.13 -30.88 -7.11
N THR A 74 -6.88 -29.90 -6.61
CA THR A 74 -6.93 -29.65 -5.16
C THR A 74 -7.73 -30.73 -4.41
N LEU A 75 -7.50 -30.86 -3.10
CA LEU A 75 -8.19 -31.84 -2.28
C LEU A 75 -9.71 -31.63 -2.25
N ASP A 76 -10.15 -30.37 -2.23
CA ASP A 76 -11.57 -30.02 -2.18
C ASP A 76 -12.28 -30.41 -3.48
N GLU A 77 -11.66 -30.10 -4.62
CA GLU A 77 -12.17 -30.51 -5.94
C GLU A 77 -12.15 -32.03 -6.12
N TYR A 78 -11.12 -32.72 -5.61
CA TYR A 78 -11.08 -34.19 -5.62
C TYR A 78 -12.28 -34.77 -4.87
N ARG A 79 -12.56 -34.27 -3.65
CA ARG A 79 -13.71 -34.67 -2.84
C ARG A 79 -15.04 -34.38 -3.54
N GLU A 80 -15.13 -33.25 -4.23
CA GLU A 80 -16.36 -32.83 -4.89
C GLU A 80 -16.68 -33.61 -6.17
N TYR A 81 -15.66 -33.89 -6.99
CA TYR A 81 -15.85 -34.35 -8.37
C TYR A 81 -15.36 -35.77 -8.64
N VAL A 82 -14.32 -36.25 -7.93
CA VAL A 82 -13.73 -37.58 -8.18
C VAL A 82 -14.21 -38.60 -7.16
N GLU A 83 -14.19 -38.25 -5.86
CA GLU A 83 -14.56 -39.16 -4.77
C GLU A 83 -16.06 -39.48 -4.74
N LYS A 84 -16.91 -38.57 -5.25
CA LYS A 84 -18.35 -38.83 -5.40
C LYS A 84 -18.67 -39.80 -6.55
N ASP A 85 -17.72 -40.10 -7.44
CA ASP A 85 -17.91 -41.03 -8.55
C ASP A 85 -17.14 -42.35 -8.30
N PRO A 86 -17.85 -43.43 -7.92
CA PRO A 86 -17.22 -44.71 -7.60
C PRO A 86 -16.40 -45.33 -8.75
N ALA A 87 -16.69 -44.95 -10.01
CA ALA A 87 -15.96 -45.47 -11.15
C ALA A 87 -14.59 -44.81 -11.29
N LEU A 88 -14.44 -43.54 -10.90
CA LEU A 88 -13.18 -42.81 -10.96
C LEU A 88 -12.38 -42.98 -9.68
N GLU A 89 -13.02 -42.97 -8.51
CA GLU A 89 -12.36 -43.20 -7.22
C GLU A 89 -11.57 -44.52 -7.21
N ARG A 90 -12.15 -45.59 -7.77
CA ARG A 90 -11.48 -46.91 -7.87
C ARG A 90 -10.34 -46.98 -8.88
N ARG A 91 -10.16 -45.95 -9.71
CA ARG A 91 -9.15 -45.92 -10.79
C ARG A 91 -8.03 -44.94 -10.52
N PHE A 92 -8.24 -43.96 -9.64
CA PHE A 92 -7.22 -43.03 -9.19
C PHE A 92 -6.71 -43.39 -7.81
N GLN A 93 -5.39 -43.52 -7.69
CA GLN A 93 -4.72 -43.55 -6.39
C GLN A 93 -4.49 -42.12 -5.92
N LYS A 94 -4.93 -41.80 -4.69
CA LYS A 94 -4.63 -40.50 -4.07
C LYS A 94 -3.14 -40.46 -3.70
N VAL A 95 -2.44 -39.43 -4.19
CA VAL A 95 -1.07 -39.07 -3.79
C VAL A 95 -1.14 -37.63 -3.28
N LEU A 96 -0.95 -37.45 -1.98
CA LEU A 96 -0.97 -36.14 -1.35
C LEU A 96 0.40 -35.48 -1.57
N VAL A 97 0.38 -34.22 -1.98
CA VAL A 97 1.56 -33.37 -2.15
C VAL A 97 1.33 -32.16 -1.28
N ASP A 98 2.02 -32.11 -0.14
CA ASP A 98 1.90 -31.03 0.84
C ASP A 98 2.78 -29.84 0.46
N GLU A 99 2.46 -28.67 1.01
CA GLU A 99 3.29 -27.47 0.89
C GLU A 99 4.67 -27.72 1.53
N PRO A 100 5.78 -27.39 0.86
CA PRO A 100 7.13 -27.54 1.43
C PRO A 100 7.34 -26.60 2.60
N THR A 101 8.21 -27.01 3.53
CA THR A 101 8.65 -26.10 4.61
C THR A 101 9.50 -24.95 4.05
N VAL A 102 9.77 -23.95 4.88
CA VAL A 102 10.70 -22.86 4.52
C VAL A 102 12.09 -23.43 4.18
N GLU A 103 12.56 -24.42 4.93
CA GLU A 103 13.86 -25.07 4.70
C GLU A 103 13.87 -25.85 3.37
N ASP A 104 12.81 -26.61 3.09
CA ASP A 104 12.65 -27.32 1.82
C ASP A 104 12.58 -26.34 0.63
N THR A 105 11.88 -25.21 0.81
CA THR A 105 11.79 -24.16 -0.21
C THR A 105 13.17 -23.55 -0.49
N ILE A 106 13.98 -23.29 0.53
CA ILE A 106 15.36 -22.82 0.35
C ILE A 106 16.17 -23.83 -0.46
N ALA A 107 16.03 -25.13 -0.18
CA ALA A 107 16.70 -26.18 -0.95
C ALA A 107 16.23 -26.23 -2.41
N ILE A 108 14.92 -26.11 -2.66
CA ILE A 108 14.33 -26.02 -4.00
C ILE A 108 14.90 -24.81 -4.76
N LEU A 109 14.87 -23.63 -4.15
CA LEU A 109 15.39 -22.39 -4.75
C LEU A 109 16.89 -22.47 -5.04
N ARG A 110 17.69 -23.09 -4.16
CA ARG A 110 19.12 -23.35 -4.43
C ARG A 110 19.32 -24.26 -5.65
N GLY A 111 18.47 -25.27 -5.82
CA GLY A 111 18.48 -26.14 -7.00
C GLY A 111 18.04 -25.42 -8.29
N LEU A 112 17.16 -24.41 -8.18
CA LEU A 112 16.68 -23.61 -9.30
C LEU A 112 17.59 -22.41 -9.63
N LYS A 113 18.45 -21.99 -8.70
CA LYS A 113 19.31 -20.81 -8.78
C LYS A 113 20.02 -20.69 -10.13
N GLU A 114 20.77 -21.71 -10.55
CA GLU A 114 21.57 -21.67 -11.79
C GLU A 114 20.70 -21.41 -13.03
N ARG A 115 19.47 -21.93 -13.05
CA ARG A 115 18.53 -21.74 -14.17
C ARG A 115 18.01 -20.31 -14.24
N TYR A 116 17.63 -19.72 -13.10
CA TYR A 116 17.15 -18.34 -13.04
C TYR A 116 18.28 -17.32 -13.31
N GLU A 117 19.48 -17.58 -12.79
CA GLU A 117 20.66 -16.76 -13.10
C GLU A 117 20.96 -16.75 -14.60
N LEU A 118 20.88 -17.92 -15.26
CA LEU A 118 21.08 -17.99 -16.71
C LEU A 118 19.97 -17.28 -17.48
N HIS A 119 18.70 -17.52 -17.12
CA HIS A 119 17.54 -16.96 -17.80
C HIS A 119 17.54 -15.43 -17.79
N HIS A 120 17.82 -14.82 -16.64
CA HIS A 120 17.84 -13.37 -16.47
C HIS A 120 19.20 -12.74 -16.74
N GLY A 121 20.28 -13.53 -16.72
CA GLY A 121 21.65 -13.03 -16.84
C GLY A 121 22.06 -12.18 -15.62
N VAL A 122 21.61 -12.56 -14.43
CA VAL A 122 21.93 -11.92 -13.14
C VAL A 122 22.54 -12.95 -12.19
N THR A 123 23.14 -12.48 -11.10
CA THR A 123 23.58 -13.35 -10.00
C THR A 123 22.58 -13.28 -8.85
N ILE A 124 22.32 -14.40 -8.18
CA ILE A 124 21.36 -14.47 -7.07
C ILE A 124 22.13 -14.88 -5.81
N THR A 125 22.17 -14.04 -4.78
CA THR A 125 22.90 -14.37 -3.54
C THR A 125 22.15 -15.46 -2.74
N ASP A 126 22.88 -16.21 -1.93
CA ASP A 126 22.23 -17.18 -1.02
C ASP A 126 21.34 -16.46 0.01
N SER A 127 21.74 -15.25 0.44
CA SER A 127 20.90 -14.41 1.31
C SER A 127 19.57 -14.02 0.65
N ALA A 128 19.56 -13.72 -0.66
CA ALA A 128 18.32 -13.46 -1.40
C ALA A 128 17.39 -14.67 -1.42
N ILE A 129 17.94 -15.89 -1.56
CA ILE A 129 17.14 -17.13 -1.53
C ILE A 129 16.49 -17.33 -0.16
N VAL A 130 17.26 -17.16 0.92
CA VAL A 130 16.74 -17.28 2.28
C VAL A 130 15.70 -16.20 2.56
N ALA A 131 15.95 -14.95 2.12
CA ALA A 131 15.00 -13.86 2.23
C ALA A 131 13.71 -14.16 1.45
N ALA A 132 13.80 -14.66 0.21
CA ALA A 132 12.62 -14.96 -0.60
C ALA A 132 11.72 -16.02 0.05
N ALA A 133 12.30 -17.09 0.58
CA ALA A 133 11.53 -18.12 1.30
C ALA A 133 10.94 -17.57 2.62
N THR A 134 11.73 -16.87 3.41
CA THR A 134 11.31 -16.39 4.74
C THR A 134 10.29 -15.26 4.65
N LEU A 135 10.54 -14.26 3.81
CA LEU A 135 9.67 -13.09 3.63
C LEU A 135 8.38 -13.48 2.91
N SER A 136 8.40 -14.35 1.89
CA SER A 136 7.17 -14.82 1.26
C SER A 136 6.32 -15.66 2.20
N HIS A 137 6.94 -16.53 3.02
CA HIS A 137 6.20 -17.31 4.01
C HIS A 137 5.54 -16.40 5.06
N ARG A 138 6.24 -15.36 5.49
CA ARG A 138 5.76 -14.44 6.52
C ARG A 138 4.70 -13.46 5.98
N TYR A 139 4.96 -12.81 4.85
CA TYR A 139 4.18 -11.65 4.41
C TYR A 139 3.19 -11.94 3.27
N VAL A 140 3.39 -13.01 2.49
CA VAL A 140 2.50 -13.41 1.37
C VAL A 140 1.70 -14.64 1.78
N THR A 141 0.52 -14.43 2.38
CA THR A 141 -0.26 -15.49 3.05
C THR A 141 -1.38 -16.10 2.18
N ASP A 142 -1.75 -15.43 1.09
CA ASP A 142 -2.78 -15.86 0.14
C ASP A 142 -2.28 -16.87 -0.91
N ARG A 143 -0.97 -17.14 -0.93
CA ARG A 143 -0.28 -18.07 -1.83
C ARG A 143 0.57 -19.07 -1.05
N GLN A 144 0.87 -20.20 -1.68
CA GLN A 144 1.63 -21.30 -1.09
C GLN A 144 3.08 -21.30 -1.56
N LEU A 145 3.98 -21.81 -0.71
CA LEU A 145 5.32 -22.22 -1.10
C LEU A 145 5.25 -23.45 -2.02
N PRO A 146 6.24 -23.68 -2.90
CA PRO A 146 7.42 -22.84 -3.16
C PRO A 146 7.13 -21.72 -4.18
N ASP A 147 5.96 -21.73 -4.81
CA ASP A 147 5.56 -20.88 -5.94
C ASP A 147 5.76 -19.38 -5.65
N LYS A 148 5.20 -18.88 -4.54
CA LYS A 148 5.36 -17.48 -4.14
C LYS A 148 6.81 -17.04 -3.93
N ALA A 149 7.69 -17.95 -3.49
CA ALA A 149 9.09 -17.63 -3.26
C ALA A 149 9.89 -17.61 -4.58
N ILE A 150 9.54 -18.52 -5.49
CA ILE A 150 10.07 -18.55 -6.86
C ILE A 150 9.72 -17.25 -7.59
N ASP A 151 8.46 -16.83 -7.50
CA ASP A 151 7.98 -15.58 -8.11
C ASP A 151 8.73 -14.35 -7.61
N LEU A 152 9.01 -14.25 -6.30
CA LEU A 152 9.80 -13.12 -5.77
C LEU A 152 11.21 -13.09 -6.34
N VAL A 153 11.86 -14.25 -6.48
CA VAL A 153 13.20 -14.35 -7.09
C VAL A 153 13.14 -13.96 -8.57
N ASP A 154 12.11 -14.43 -9.28
CA ASP A 154 11.90 -14.14 -10.70
C ASP A 154 11.66 -12.65 -10.97
N GLU A 155 10.81 -12.02 -10.16
CA GLU A 155 10.50 -10.60 -10.26
C GLU A 155 11.71 -9.73 -9.90
N ALA A 156 12.43 -10.06 -8.82
CA ALA A 156 13.64 -9.34 -8.42
C ALA A 156 14.75 -9.47 -9.48
N ALA A 157 14.92 -10.67 -10.05
CA ALA A 157 15.87 -10.91 -11.14
C ALA A 157 15.50 -10.13 -12.40
N SER A 158 14.21 -10.08 -12.74
CA SER A 158 13.70 -9.29 -13.87
C SER A 158 13.92 -7.79 -13.66
N GLN A 159 13.70 -7.28 -12.44
CA GLN A 159 13.95 -5.88 -12.11
C GLN A 159 15.42 -5.51 -12.31
N ILE A 160 16.35 -6.30 -11.76
CA ILE A 160 17.78 -6.07 -11.95
C ILE A 160 18.17 -6.18 -13.43
N ARG A 161 17.59 -7.11 -14.18
CA ARG A 161 17.85 -7.20 -15.62
C ARG A 161 17.42 -5.95 -16.38
N MET A 162 16.27 -5.38 -16.04
CA MET A 162 15.81 -4.11 -16.63
C MET A 162 16.75 -2.95 -16.29
N GLU A 163 17.29 -2.91 -15.07
CA GLU A 163 18.27 -1.91 -14.64
C GLU A 163 19.60 -2.03 -15.41
N ILE A 164 20.10 -3.26 -15.62
CA ILE A 164 21.32 -3.53 -16.41
C ILE A 164 21.18 -3.06 -17.86
N ASP A 165 20.01 -3.29 -18.47
CA ASP A 165 19.78 -2.91 -19.86
C ASP A 165 19.49 -1.41 -20.04
N SER A 166 19.13 -0.72 -18.96
CA SER A 166 18.87 0.71 -18.93
C SER A 166 20.15 1.53 -18.70
N LYS A 167 20.10 2.82 -19.03
CA LYS A 167 21.19 3.75 -18.69
C LYS A 167 21.15 4.01 -17.17
N PRO A 168 22.30 3.97 -16.46
CA PRO A 168 22.37 4.36 -15.05
C PRO A 168 21.79 5.76 -14.80
N GLU A 169 21.11 5.92 -13.67
CA GLU A 169 20.40 7.17 -13.32
C GLU A 169 21.35 8.38 -13.27
N GLU A 170 22.58 8.17 -12.79
CA GLU A 170 23.63 9.20 -12.74
C GLU A 170 24.00 9.71 -14.14
N MET A 171 24.14 8.80 -15.10
CA MET A 171 24.38 9.16 -16.50
C MET A 171 23.18 9.88 -17.11
N GLU A 172 21.96 9.47 -16.76
CA GLU A 172 20.75 10.14 -17.27
C GLU A 172 20.61 11.56 -16.70
N LYS A 173 20.90 11.77 -15.41
CA LYS A 173 20.96 13.10 -14.78
C LYS A 173 21.98 13.99 -15.45
N LEU A 174 23.20 13.49 -15.68
CA LEU A 174 24.25 14.20 -16.40
C LEU A 174 23.82 14.54 -17.82
N TYR A 175 23.25 13.59 -18.56
CA TYR A 175 22.79 13.79 -19.93
C TYR A 175 21.70 14.87 -20.03
N ARG A 176 20.70 14.83 -19.14
CA ARG A 176 19.65 15.87 -19.08
C ARG A 176 20.24 17.25 -18.78
N LYS A 177 21.18 17.34 -17.83
CA LYS A 177 21.87 18.59 -17.50
C LYS A 177 22.67 19.13 -18.69
N ILE A 178 23.41 18.27 -19.40
CA ILE A 178 24.16 18.63 -20.60
C ILE A 178 23.22 19.19 -21.68
N ILE A 179 22.06 18.57 -21.90
CA ILE A 179 21.07 19.07 -22.88
C ILE A 179 20.55 20.46 -22.48
N GLN A 180 20.18 20.65 -21.21
CA GLN A 180 19.70 21.93 -20.72
C GLN A 180 20.73 23.05 -20.94
N LEU A 181 22.00 22.80 -20.59
CA LEU A 181 23.07 23.77 -20.81
C LEU A 181 23.32 24.02 -22.30
N LYS A 182 23.27 22.98 -23.15
CA LYS A 182 23.39 23.12 -24.61
C LYS A 182 22.27 23.99 -25.20
N MET A 183 21.03 23.85 -24.71
CA MET A 183 19.91 24.71 -25.12
C MET A 183 20.13 26.17 -24.69
N GLN A 184 20.54 26.42 -23.45
CA GLN A 184 20.87 27.76 -22.96
C GLN A 184 22.00 28.40 -23.78
N ARG A 185 23.04 27.62 -24.11
CA ARG A 185 24.15 28.07 -24.96
C ARG A 185 23.66 28.46 -26.36
N GLU A 186 22.75 27.69 -26.97
CA GLU A 186 22.24 27.98 -28.32
C GLU A 186 21.32 29.21 -28.34
N GLN A 187 20.59 29.50 -27.26
CA GLN A 187 19.83 30.75 -27.10
C GLN A 187 20.77 31.96 -27.04
N LEU A 188 21.82 31.92 -26.21
CA LEU A 188 22.77 33.01 -26.03
C LEU A 188 23.65 33.30 -27.26
N LYS A 189 23.75 32.34 -28.18
CA LYS A 189 24.52 32.49 -29.42
C LYS A 189 23.99 33.58 -30.37
N LYS A 190 22.71 33.93 -30.24
CA LYS A 190 22.05 34.98 -31.04
C LYS A 190 22.17 36.37 -30.43
N GLU A 191 22.56 36.46 -29.16
CA GLU A 191 22.70 37.70 -28.42
C GLU A 191 24.07 38.38 -28.66
N LYS A 192 24.09 39.71 -28.63
CA LYS A 192 25.28 40.51 -29.04
C LYS A 192 25.97 41.25 -27.88
N ASP A 193 25.35 41.30 -26.71
CA ASP A 193 25.87 42.01 -25.54
C ASP A 193 27.05 41.27 -24.88
N GLU A 194 27.91 42.01 -24.17
CA GLU A 194 29.11 41.43 -23.54
C GLU A 194 28.80 40.44 -22.42
N ALA A 195 27.67 40.61 -21.71
CA ALA A 195 27.29 39.72 -20.62
C ALA A 195 26.89 38.34 -21.17
N SER A 196 26.13 38.30 -22.26
CA SER A 196 25.76 37.07 -22.98
C SER A 196 26.97 36.34 -23.55
N LYS A 197 27.98 37.05 -24.08
CA LYS A 197 29.23 36.43 -24.55
C LYS A 197 30.03 35.78 -23.41
N LYS A 198 30.19 36.47 -22.27
CA LYS A 198 30.86 35.89 -21.08
C LYS A 198 30.10 34.68 -20.55
N ARG A 199 28.76 34.74 -20.52
CA ARG A 199 27.92 33.61 -20.07
C ARG A 199 28.02 32.42 -21.03
N PHE A 200 28.10 32.67 -22.33
CA PHE A 200 28.33 31.65 -23.36
C PHE A 200 29.64 30.89 -23.11
N ASP A 201 30.75 31.59 -22.87
CA ASP A 201 32.06 30.97 -22.65
C ASP A 201 32.08 30.11 -21.37
N ILE A 202 31.42 30.57 -20.30
CA ILE A 202 31.26 29.80 -19.05
C ILE A 202 30.46 28.52 -19.32
N LEU A 203 29.31 28.63 -20.00
CA LEU A 203 28.47 27.49 -20.34
C LEU A 203 29.20 26.49 -21.26
N ASP A 204 29.97 26.97 -22.23
CA ASP A 204 30.74 26.08 -23.12
C ASP A 204 31.82 25.30 -22.37
N THR A 205 32.45 25.94 -21.38
CA THR A 205 33.43 25.28 -20.49
C THR A 205 32.77 24.24 -19.59
N GLU A 206 31.62 24.57 -19.00
CA GLU A 206 30.85 23.64 -18.14
C GLU A 206 30.33 22.45 -18.95
N ILE A 207 29.79 22.69 -20.16
CA ILE A 207 29.36 21.62 -21.07
C ILE A 207 30.53 20.70 -21.41
N LYS A 208 31.71 21.24 -21.74
CA LYS A 208 32.90 20.41 -22.06
C LYS A 208 33.33 19.54 -20.89
N GLY A 209 33.29 20.07 -19.67
CA GLY A 209 33.57 19.30 -18.45
C GLY A 209 32.59 18.12 -18.28
N LEU A 210 31.29 18.40 -18.32
CA LEU A 210 30.24 17.39 -18.17
C LEU A 210 30.21 16.37 -19.32
N ASP A 211 30.48 16.78 -20.56
CA ASP A 211 30.54 15.89 -21.73
C ASP A 211 31.75 14.94 -21.63
N SER A 212 32.87 15.38 -21.02
CA SER A 212 34.03 14.52 -20.73
C SER A 212 33.72 13.51 -19.63
N GLU A 213 33.04 13.94 -18.55
CA GLU A 213 32.60 13.08 -17.46
C GLU A 213 31.62 12.01 -17.96
N TYR A 214 30.60 12.42 -18.73
CA TYR A 214 29.63 11.50 -19.33
C TYR A 214 30.30 10.48 -20.26
N LYS A 215 31.28 10.88 -21.08
CA LYS A 215 32.02 9.94 -21.94
C LYS A 215 32.81 8.90 -21.15
N GLY A 216 33.45 9.31 -20.05
CA GLY A 216 34.15 8.39 -19.16
C GLY A 216 33.21 7.33 -18.59
N LEU A 217 32.05 7.75 -18.09
CA LEU A 217 31.02 6.83 -17.59
C LEU A 217 30.43 5.94 -18.69
N GLU A 218 30.24 6.47 -19.90
CA GLU A 218 29.72 5.71 -21.04
C GLU A 218 30.69 4.59 -21.48
N GLU A 219 31.99 4.86 -21.49
CA GLU A 219 33.02 3.86 -21.80
C GLU A 219 33.07 2.75 -20.74
N LEU A 220 33.02 3.12 -19.45
CA LEU A 220 32.95 2.17 -18.34
C LEU A 220 31.71 1.28 -18.46
N TRP A 221 30.53 1.87 -18.65
CA TRP A 221 29.27 1.14 -18.80
C TRP A 221 29.29 0.17 -20.00
N LYS A 222 29.82 0.60 -21.15
CA LYS A 222 29.98 -0.28 -22.33
C LYS A 222 30.93 -1.45 -22.05
N ALA A 223 32.03 -1.19 -21.35
CA ALA A 223 32.99 -2.24 -20.99
C ALA A 223 32.37 -3.26 -20.03
N GLU A 224 31.62 -2.81 -19.00
CA GLU A 224 30.89 -3.66 -18.08
C GLU A 224 29.82 -4.51 -18.80
N LYS A 225 29.04 -3.89 -19.70
CA LYS A 225 28.00 -4.58 -20.47
C LYS A 225 28.56 -5.67 -21.37
N LEU A 226 29.67 -5.41 -22.07
CA LEU A 226 30.33 -6.41 -22.92
C LEU A 226 30.87 -7.60 -22.11
N LYS A 227 31.44 -7.34 -20.93
CA LYS A 227 31.92 -8.40 -20.02
C LYS A 227 30.77 -9.29 -19.56
N MET A 228 29.66 -8.70 -19.11
CA MET A 228 28.46 -9.45 -18.69
C MET A 228 27.90 -10.35 -19.80
N GLN A 229 27.80 -9.83 -21.03
CA GLN A 229 27.35 -10.63 -22.19
C GLN A 229 28.30 -11.80 -22.48
N GLY A 230 29.60 -11.58 -22.34
CA GLY A 230 30.62 -12.62 -22.42
C GLY A 230 30.37 -13.75 -21.41
N THR A 231 30.21 -13.39 -20.13
CA THR A 231 29.97 -14.35 -19.04
C THR A 231 28.67 -15.13 -19.25
N SER A 232 27.58 -14.46 -19.63
CA SER A 232 26.28 -15.10 -19.91
C SER A 232 26.38 -16.13 -21.05
N SER A 233 27.11 -15.80 -22.13
CA SER A 233 27.33 -16.73 -23.25
C SER A 233 28.15 -17.98 -22.86
N LEU A 234 29.08 -17.84 -21.91
CA LEU A 234 29.87 -18.96 -21.39
C LEU A 234 29.01 -19.85 -20.47
N LYS A 235 28.19 -19.25 -19.59
CA LYS A 235 27.23 -19.98 -18.75
C LYS A 235 26.22 -20.76 -19.60
N GLU A 236 25.72 -20.18 -20.70
CA GLU A 236 24.80 -20.88 -21.61
C GLU A 236 25.46 -22.09 -22.29
N LYS A 237 26.73 -21.95 -22.69
CA LYS A 237 27.51 -23.08 -23.24
C LYS A 237 27.74 -24.16 -22.19
N LEU A 238 28.03 -23.78 -20.94
CA LEU A 238 28.23 -24.72 -19.83
C LEU A 238 26.96 -25.55 -19.59
N GLU A 239 25.78 -24.91 -19.51
CA GLU A 239 24.51 -25.61 -19.31
C GLU A 239 24.16 -26.54 -20.48
N LYS A 240 24.35 -26.10 -21.74
CA LYS A 240 24.20 -26.99 -22.90
C LYS A 240 25.13 -28.19 -22.81
N THR A 241 26.37 -28.00 -22.35
CA THR A 241 27.37 -29.06 -22.19
C THR A 241 26.97 -30.05 -21.08
N LYS A 242 26.45 -29.57 -19.94
CA LYS A 242 25.90 -30.42 -18.87
C LYS A 242 24.70 -31.23 -19.35
N PHE A 243 23.78 -30.62 -20.11
CA PHE A 243 22.65 -31.33 -20.71
C PHE A 243 23.10 -32.42 -21.70
N GLU A 244 24.13 -32.14 -22.52
CA GLU A 244 24.74 -33.13 -23.39
C GLU A 244 25.38 -34.29 -22.62
N LEU A 245 25.97 -34.03 -21.46
CA LEU A 245 26.53 -35.05 -20.57
C LEU A 245 25.42 -35.97 -20.03
N GLU A 246 24.31 -35.41 -19.55
CA GLU A 246 23.15 -36.22 -19.12
C GLU A 246 22.59 -37.07 -20.27
N LYS A 247 22.51 -36.50 -21.47
CA LYS A 247 22.06 -37.23 -22.66
C LYS A 247 23.01 -38.38 -22.99
N ALA A 248 24.33 -38.15 -22.93
CA ALA A 248 25.35 -39.17 -23.14
C ALA A 248 25.31 -40.28 -22.08
N GLN A 249 25.02 -39.93 -20.82
CA GLN A 249 24.79 -40.89 -19.73
C GLN A 249 23.58 -41.80 -20.03
N ARG A 250 22.45 -41.21 -20.46
CA ARG A 250 21.24 -41.97 -20.80
C ARG A 250 21.45 -42.88 -22.01
N SER A 251 22.27 -42.48 -22.99
CA SER A 251 22.58 -43.29 -24.17
C SER A 251 23.76 -44.25 -24.00
N GLY A 252 24.47 -44.20 -22.86
CA GLY A 252 25.64 -45.05 -22.59
C GLY A 252 26.89 -44.71 -23.42
N ASP A 253 27.02 -43.48 -23.92
CA ASP A 253 28.18 -43.04 -24.72
C ASP A 253 29.34 -42.62 -23.82
N LEU A 254 30.15 -43.61 -23.40
CA LEU A 254 31.26 -43.42 -22.46
C LEU A 254 32.36 -42.48 -23.01
N ALA A 255 32.58 -42.46 -24.32
CA ALA A 255 33.60 -41.62 -24.94
C ALA A 255 33.20 -40.15 -24.87
N LYS A 256 31.95 -39.84 -25.25
CA LYS A 256 31.41 -38.49 -25.17
C LYS A 256 31.28 -38.02 -23.73
N MET A 257 30.92 -38.90 -22.79
CA MET A 257 30.90 -38.58 -21.36
C MET A 257 32.28 -38.13 -20.85
N ALA A 258 33.34 -38.88 -21.16
CA ALA A 258 34.69 -38.54 -20.71
C ALA A 258 35.18 -37.20 -21.29
N GLU A 259 34.92 -36.94 -22.58
CA GLU A 259 35.26 -35.67 -23.23
C GLU A 259 34.57 -34.47 -22.56
N LEU A 260 33.28 -34.61 -22.27
CA LEU A 260 32.49 -33.53 -21.66
C LEU A 260 32.86 -33.32 -20.19
N GLN A 261 32.95 -34.39 -19.40
CA GLN A 261 33.15 -34.34 -17.95
C GLN A 261 34.57 -33.89 -17.56
N TYR A 262 35.60 -34.32 -18.28
CA TYR A 262 37.00 -34.02 -17.95
C TYR A 262 37.65 -32.98 -18.87
N GLY A 263 37.03 -32.66 -20.01
CA GLY A 263 37.55 -31.68 -20.97
C GLY A 263 36.75 -30.38 -20.98
N LYS A 264 35.56 -30.42 -21.60
CA LYS A 264 34.80 -29.20 -21.92
C LYS A 264 34.21 -28.50 -20.70
N ILE A 265 33.63 -29.24 -19.75
CA ILE A 265 33.01 -28.65 -18.54
C ILE A 265 34.06 -27.94 -17.67
N PRO A 266 35.17 -28.59 -17.27
CA PRO A 266 36.19 -27.92 -16.45
C PRO A 266 36.80 -26.69 -17.13
N ALA A 267 37.04 -26.76 -18.46
CA ALA A 267 37.57 -25.62 -19.21
C ALA A 267 36.62 -24.41 -19.22
N LEU A 268 35.32 -24.65 -19.36
CA LEU A 268 34.31 -23.59 -19.30
C LEU A 268 34.17 -23.02 -17.88
N GLU A 269 34.19 -23.87 -16.85
CA GLU A 269 34.17 -23.44 -15.44
C GLU A 269 35.39 -22.59 -15.09
N GLU A 270 36.57 -22.96 -15.59
CA GLU A 270 37.81 -22.21 -15.37
C GLU A 270 37.76 -20.84 -16.05
N GLN A 271 37.24 -20.76 -17.28
CA GLN A 271 37.03 -19.50 -17.98
C GLN A 271 36.06 -18.57 -17.24
N ILE A 272 34.95 -19.12 -16.72
CA ILE A 272 33.99 -18.35 -15.93
C ILE A 272 34.63 -17.85 -14.64
N LYS A 273 35.35 -18.71 -13.90
CA LYS A 273 36.07 -18.33 -12.67
C LYS A 273 37.13 -17.25 -12.90
N GLN A 274 37.84 -17.28 -14.01
CA GLN A 274 38.82 -16.25 -14.35
C GLN A 274 38.16 -14.88 -14.54
N ILE A 275 36.98 -14.84 -15.18
CA ILE A 275 36.21 -13.60 -15.36
C ILE A 275 35.66 -13.12 -14.01
N GLU A 276 35.07 -14.01 -13.21
CA GLU A 276 34.51 -13.68 -11.89
C GLU A 276 35.59 -13.21 -10.89
N ASN A 277 36.79 -13.81 -10.89
CA ASN A 277 37.90 -13.36 -10.04
C ASN A 277 38.41 -11.96 -10.40
N THR A 278 38.25 -11.55 -11.66
CA THR A 278 38.57 -10.19 -12.10
C THR A 278 37.53 -9.17 -11.60
N GLU A 279 36.33 -9.62 -11.21
CA GLU A 279 35.24 -8.80 -10.64
C GLU A 279 35.28 -8.68 -9.11
N ALA A 280 36.08 -9.51 -8.43
CA ALA A 280 36.13 -9.58 -6.97
C ALA A 280 36.93 -8.44 -6.31
N GLU A 281 37.65 -7.62 -7.08
CA GLU A 281 38.19 -6.36 -6.55
C GLU A 281 37.06 -5.34 -6.39
N PRO A 282 36.76 -4.88 -5.16
CA PRO A 282 35.72 -3.90 -4.93
C PRO A 282 36.18 -2.54 -5.47
N SER A 283 35.88 -2.25 -6.73
CA SER A 283 35.98 -0.88 -7.24
C SER A 283 34.82 -0.07 -6.65
N GLU A 284 35.12 1.04 -5.96
CA GLU A 284 34.11 1.97 -5.43
C GLU A 284 33.17 2.56 -6.50
N ASN A 285 33.47 2.38 -7.79
CA ASN A 285 32.74 2.92 -8.94
C ASN A 285 32.03 1.85 -9.78
N LYS A 286 31.20 0.98 -9.19
CA LYS A 286 30.39 0.01 -9.95
C LYS A 286 29.09 0.69 -10.41
N LEU A 287 28.94 0.92 -11.72
CA LEU A 287 27.79 1.65 -12.29
C LEU A 287 26.54 0.78 -12.43
N VAL A 288 26.72 -0.55 -12.47
CA VAL A 288 25.64 -1.52 -12.68
C VAL A 288 25.61 -2.54 -11.55
N ARG A 289 24.46 -2.68 -10.90
CA ARG A 289 24.18 -3.77 -9.96
C ARG A 289 23.77 -5.00 -10.75
N THR A 290 24.45 -6.12 -10.52
CA THR A 290 24.24 -7.38 -11.26
C THR A 290 23.79 -8.52 -10.37
N SER A 291 23.58 -8.24 -9.08
CA SER A 291 23.25 -9.24 -8.06
C SER A 291 21.91 -8.92 -7.41
N VAL A 292 21.03 -9.93 -7.37
CA VAL A 292 19.83 -9.94 -6.53
C VAL A 292 20.28 -10.28 -5.11
N THR A 293 20.04 -9.36 -4.18
CA THR A 293 20.31 -9.51 -2.75
C THR A 293 18.99 -9.54 -1.96
N GLU A 294 19.10 -9.64 -0.64
CA GLU A 294 17.94 -9.58 0.26
C GLU A 294 17.15 -8.26 0.13
N ASN A 295 17.81 -7.16 -0.23
CA ASN A 295 17.16 -5.85 -0.41
C ASN A 295 16.21 -5.86 -1.60
N GLU A 296 16.64 -6.40 -2.75
CA GLU A 296 15.80 -6.48 -3.94
C GLU A 296 14.57 -7.37 -3.71
N ILE A 297 14.74 -8.47 -2.96
CA ILE A 297 13.61 -9.30 -2.54
C ILE A 297 12.66 -8.52 -1.63
N ALA A 298 13.19 -7.80 -0.63
CA ALA A 298 12.39 -7.00 0.27
C ALA A 298 11.65 -5.85 -0.45
N ASP A 299 12.26 -5.24 -1.47
CA ASP A 299 11.64 -4.23 -2.33
C ASP A 299 10.43 -4.79 -3.09
N VAL A 300 10.56 -6.00 -3.65
CA VAL A 300 9.46 -6.68 -4.35
C VAL A 300 8.34 -7.03 -3.36
N VAL A 301 8.66 -7.60 -2.20
CA VAL A 301 7.66 -7.90 -1.16
C VAL A 301 6.99 -6.60 -0.69
N SER A 302 7.75 -5.52 -0.53
CA SER A 302 7.21 -4.20 -0.14
C SER A 302 6.21 -3.68 -1.16
N LYS A 303 6.49 -3.81 -2.46
CA LYS A 303 5.54 -3.41 -3.53
C LYS A 303 4.28 -4.28 -3.52
N ALA A 304 4.43 -5.59 -3.32
CA ALA A 304 3.31 -6.53 -3.31
C ALA A 304 2.41 -6.39 -2.07
N THR A 305 2.99 -6.11 -0.91
CA THR A 305 2.29 -6.10 0.38
C THR A 305 1.99 -4.71 0.93
N GLY A 306 2.64 -3.67 0.41
CA GLY A 306 2.61 -2.30 0.93
C GLY A 306 3.44 -2.09 2.21
N ILE A 307 4.19 -3.09 2.67
CA ILE A 307 5.00 -3.02 3.89
C ILE A 307 6.39 -2.41 3.57
N PRO A 308 6.80 -1.29 4.20
CA PRO A 308 8.10 -0.68 3.94
C PRO A 308 9.30 -1.59 4.22
N VAL A 309 10.30 -1.56 3.32
CA VAL A 309 11.54 -2.35 3.35
C VAL A 309 12.33 -2.16 4.65
N SER A 310 12.40 -0.93 5.15
CA SER A 310 13.10 -0.60 6.40
C SER A 310 12.62 -1.46 7.57
N LYS A 311 11.35 -1.90 7.58
CA LYS A 311 10.77 -2.72 8.64
C LYS A 311 11.00 -4.21 8.45
N MET A 312 11.18 -4.66 7.21
CA MET A 312 11.53 -6.05 6.93
C MET A 312 12.99 -6.33 7.31
N MET A 313 13.83 -5.29 7.21
CA MET A 313 15.27 -5.32 7.47
C MET A 313 15.67 -4.90 8.89
N GLU A 314 14.84 -4.12 9.60
CA GLU A 314 15.12 -3.70 10.98
C GLU A 314 15.18 -4.88 11.96
N GLY A 315 16.10 -4.81 12.92
CA GLY A 315 16.07 -5.66 14.10
C GLY A 315 14.86 -5.32 14.97
N GLU A 316 13.72 -5.98 14.70
CA GLU A 316 12.41 -5.82 15.38
C GLU A 316 12.54 -5.77 16.92
N ARG A 317 13.58 -6.42 17.46
CA ARG A 317 13.89 -6.47 18.88
C ARG A 317 14.06 -5.10 19.55
N GLU A 318 14.86 -4.18 18.99
CA GLU A 318 15.11 -2.89 19.65
C GLU A 318 13.87 -1.99 19.60
N LYS A 319 13.14 -2.00 18.48
CA LYS A 319 11.85 -1.32 18.33
C LYS A 319 10.86 -1.79 19.39
N LEU A 320 10.74 -3.11 19.61
CA LEU A 320 9.84 -3.70 20.61
C LEU A 320 10.26 -3.42 22.06
N LEU A 321 11.56 -3.30 22.35
CA LEU A 321 12.04 -2.95 23.68
C LEU A 321 11.70 -1.51 24.07
N ASN A 322 11.67 -0.60 23.08
CA ASN A 322 11.37 0.82 23.28
C ASN A 322 9.90 1.18 22.93
N MET A 323 9.00 0.19 22.90
CA MET A 323 7.61 0.38 22.47
C MET A 323 6.85 1.37 23.34
N GLU A 324 6.99 1.30 24.67
CA GLU A 324 6.32 2.22 25.59
C GLU A 324 6.70 3.67 25.33
N GLU A 325 7.98 3.95 25.11
CA GLU A 325 8.46 5.30 24.80
C GLU A 325 7.84 5.81 23.50
N PHE A 326 7.76 4.96 22.47
CA PHE A 326 7.13 5.32 21.21
C PHE A 326 5.64 5.65 21.39
N LEU A 327 4.89 4.81 22.10
CA LEU A 327 3.47 5.03 22.37
C LEU A 327 3.24 6.30 23.20
N HIS A 328 4.12 6.60 24.16
CA HIS A 328 4.06 7.82 24.99
C HIS A 328 4.30 9.12 24.22
N LYS A 329 4.95 9.09 23.05
CA LYS A 329 5.08 10.29 22.19
C LYS A 329 3.72 10.82 21.73
N ARG A 330 2.71 9.95 21.67
CA ARG A 330 1.37 10.26 21.15
C ARG A 330 0.28 10.14 22.21
N VAL A 331 0.40 9.17 23.10
CA VAL A 331 -0.57 8.90 24.18
C VAL A 331 -0.01 9.46 25.48
N VAL A 332 -0.73 10.43 26.04
CA VAL A 332 -0.37 11.05 27.32
C VAL A 332 -1.02 10.27 28.46
N GLY A 333 -0.21 9.94 29.48
CA GLY A 333 -0.65 9.14 30.62
C GLY A 333 -0.93 7.68 30.24
N GLN A 334 -1.93 7.06 30.88
CA GLN A 334 -2.38 5.69 30.59
C GLN A 334 -1.27 4.64 30.66
N ASN A 335 -0.36 4.79 31.63
CA ASN A 335 0.84 3.95 31.77
C ASN A 335 0.51 2.45 31.84
N GLN A 336 -0.53 2.09 32.59
CA GLN A 336 -0.96 0.69 32.73
C GLN A 336 -1.47 0.12 31.40
N ALA A 337 -2.21 0.92 30.63
CA ALA A 337 -2.70 0.51 29.31
C ALA A 337 -1.58 0.27 28.31
N ILE A 338 -0.64 1.21 28.24
CA ILE A 338 0.53 1.10 27.37
C ILE A 338 1.36 -0.11 27.75
N LYS A 339 1.64 -0.31 29.04
CA LYS A 339 2.42 -1.45 29.55
C LYS A 339 1.74 -2.79 29.25
N ALA A 340 0.43 -2.91 29.45
CA ALA A 340 -0.32 -4.12 29.15
C ALA A 340 -0.25 -4.49 27.66
N VAL A 341 -0.49 -3.50 26.79
CA VAL A 341 -0.41 -3.68 25.33
C VAL A 341 1.00 -4.06 24.88
N SER A 342 2.01 -3.32 25.34
CA SER A 342 3.42 -3.60 25.00
C SER A 342 3.88 -4.99 25.44
N ASN A 343 3.46 -5.44 26.63
CA ASN A 343 3.80 -6.79 27.11
C ASN A 343 3.14 -7.88 26.28
N ALA A 344 1.86 -7.75 25.93
CA ALA A 344 1.16 -8.72 25.10
C ALA A 344 1.77 -8.82 23.70
N VAL A 345 2.05 -7.67 23.05
CA VAL A 345 2.72 -7.61 21.74
C VAL A 345 4.10 -8.26 21.81
N ARG A 346 4.92 -7.95 22.83
CA ARG A 346 6.23 -8.58 23.01
C ARG A 346 6.15 -10.09 23.16
N ARG A 347 5.18 -10.60 23.95
CA ARG A 347 4.96 -12.06 24.09
C ARG A 347 4.66 -12.71 22.74
N SER A 348 3.76 -12.11 21.95
CA SER A 348 3.43 -12.59 20.61
C SER A 348 4.65 -12.59 19.68
N ARG A 349 5.37 -11.47 19.58
CA ARG A 349 6.56 -11.35 18.71
C ARG A 349 7.74 -12.20 19.14
N SER A 350 7.86 -12.53 20.44
CA SER A 350 8.87 -13.45 20.95
C SER A 350 8.54 -14.94 20.71
N GLY A 351 7.36 -15.25 20.16
CA GLY A 351 6.90 -16.63 19.97
C GLY A 351 6.49 -17.34 21.26
N LEU A 352 6.30 -16.60 22.36
CA LEU A 352 5.84 -17.14 23.66
C LEU A 352 4.31 -17.28 23.73
N SER A 353 3.57 -16.58 22.87
CA SER A 353 2.11 -16.72 22.75
C SER A 353 1.74 -17.84 21.77
N ASP A 354 0.50 -18.32 21.86
CA ASP A 354 -0.06 -19.28 20.91
C ASP A 354 -0.04 -18.71 19.47
N PRO A 355 0.61 -19.37 18.50
CA PRO A 355 0.69 -18.91 17.10
C PRO A 355 -0.65 -19.00 16.34
N ASN A 356 -1.69 -19.59 16.94
CA ASN A 356 -3.03 -19.60 16.39
C ASN A 356 -3.88 -18.43 16.86
N ARG A 357 -3.40 -17.57 17.76
CA ARG A 357 -4.18 -16.43 18.26
C ARG A 357 -3.72 -15.12 17.60
N PRO A 358 -4.55 -14.05 17.63
CA PRO A 358 -4.14 -12.73 17.19
C PRO A 358 -2.90 -12.23 17.96
N ILE A 359 -2.20 -11.21 17.44
CA ILE A 359 -1.02 -10.62 18.09
C ILE A 359 -1.34 -10.15 19.52
N GLY A 360 -2.55 -9.64 19.71
CA GLY A 360 -3.09 -9.33 21.02
C GLY A 360 -4.57 -8.99 20.94
N SER A 361 -5.26 -9.22 22.05
CA SER A 361 -6.67 -8.94 22.24
C SER A 361 -6.89 -8.16 23.53
N PHE A 362 -7.50 -6.99 23.43
CA PHE A 362 -7.63 -6.06 24.56
C PHE A 362 -9.04 -5.52 24.69
N MET A 363 -9.50 -5.38 25.93
CA MET A 363 -10.73 -4.66 26.26
C MET A 363 -10.41 -3.36 27.00
N PHE A 364 -10.64 -2.22 26.35
CA PHE A 364 -10.38 -0.87 26.85
C PHE A 364 -11.61 -0.29 27.54
N LEU A 365 -11.56 -0.26 28.86
CA LEU A 365 -12.62 0.19 29.77
C LEU A 365 -12.31 1.62 30.23
N GLY A 366 -13.30 2.51 30.33
CA GLY A 366 -13.06 3.91 30.72
C GLY A 366 -14.02 4.94 30.12
N PRO A 367 -13.96 6.20 30.56
CA PRO A 367 -14.80 7.25 30.00
C PRO A 367 -14.39 7.62 28.56
N THR A 368 -15.28 8.33 27.85
CA THR A 368 -14.97 8.81 26.50
C THR A 368 -13.92 9.91 26.51
N GLY A 369 -13.08 9.98 25.48
CA GLY A 369 -12.13 11.08 25.32
C GLY A 369 -10.85 10.99 26.16
N VAL A 370 -10.57 9.85 26.81
CA VAL A 370 -9.33 9.61 27.58
C VAL A 370 -8.16 9.02 26.78
N GLY A 371 -8.38 8.67 25.51
CA GLY A 371 -7.31 8.23 24.61
C GLY A 371 -7.36 6.77 24.13
N LYS A 372 -8.44 6.01 24.39
CA LYS A 372 -8.61 4.62 23.91
C LYS A 372 -8.35 4.47 22.40
N THR A 373 -9.03 5.28 21.59
CA THR A 373 -8.87 5.30 20.13
C THR A 373 -7.48 5.84 19.72
N GLU A 374 -6.90 6.77 20.48
CA GLU A 374 -5.58 7.32 20.15
C GLU A 374 -4.47 6.29 20.41
N LEU A 375 -4.58 5.48 21.47
CA LEU A 375 -3.67 4.35 21.71
C LEU A 375 -3.77 3.32 20.59
N THR A 376 -4.98 3.05 20.10
CA THR A 376 -5.20 2.13 18.98
C THR A 376 -4.52 2.63 17.69
N LYS A 377 -4.62 3.94 17.40
CA LYS A 377 -3.93 4.56 16.25
C LYS A 377 -2.42 4.58 16.42
N ALA A 378 -1.93 4.87 17.63
CA ALA A 378 -0.51 4.80 17.96
C ALA A 378 0.03 3.38 17.80
N LEU A 379 -0.78 2.38 18.13
CA LEU A 379 -0.45 0.97 17.97
C LEU A 379 -0.41 0.56 16.50
N ALA A 380 -1.36 1.00 15.67
CA ALA A 380 -1.35 0.77 14.23
C ALA A 380 -0.11 1.40 13.58
N GLU A 381 0.23 2.63 13.95
CA GLU A 381 1.45 3.30 13.51
C GLU A 381 2.72 2.62 14.02
N PHE A 382 2.73 2.08 15.23
CA PHE A 382 3.93 1.41 15.74
C PHE A 382 4.16 0.04 15.08
N LEU A 383 3.09 -0.76 14.97
CA LEU A 383 3.16 -2.14 14.48
C LEU A 383 3.18 -2.24 12.97
N PHE A 384 2.46 -1.35 12.29
CA PHE A 384 2.22 -1.42 10.85
C PHE A 384 2.70 -0.17 10.11
N ASP A 385 3.25 0.83 10.82
CA ASP A 385 3.63 2.20 10.37
C ASP A 385 2.71 2.79 9.31
N ASP A 386 1.42 2.55 9.53
CA ASP A 386 0.30 3.17 8.86
C ASP A 386 -0.82 3.36 9.90
N GLN A 387 -1.24 4.60 10.12
CA GLN A 387 -2.37 4.89 11.00
C GLN A 387 -3.70 4.41 10.39
N ASP A 388 -3.75 4.28 9.07
CA ASP A 388 -4.89 3.81 8.29
C ASP A 388 -4.88 2.28 8.14
N ALA A 389 -3.88 1.58 8.69
CA ALA A 389 -3.91 0.14 8.96
C ALA A 389 -4.74 -0.18 10.22
N MET A 390 -5.84 0.56 10.40
CA MET A 390 -6.81 0.36 11.47
C MET A 390 -8.22 0.27 10.87
N LEU A 391 -8.89 -0.85 11.13
CA LEU A 391 -10.32 -0.98 10.84
C LEU A 391 -11.10 -0.54 12.07
N ARG A 392 -11.89 0.53 11.96
CA ARG A 392 -12.82 0.93 13.01
C ARG A 392 -14.22 0.45 12.66
N VAL A 393 -14.83 -0.31 13.58
CA VAL A 393 -16.20 -0.81 13.46
C VAL A 393 -17.00 -0.32 14.66
N ASP A 394 -18.06 0.45 14.41
CA ASP A 394 -18.99 0.89 15.44
C ASP A 394 -20.01 -0.22 15.71
N MET A 395 -20.00 -0.78 16.92
CA MET A 395 -20.88 -1.89 17.29
C MET A 395 -22.35 -1.47 17.46
N SER A 396 -22.65 -0.17 17.53
CA SER A 396 -24.02 0.33 17.48
C SER A 396 -24.70 0.06 16.13
N GLU A 397 -23.95 -0.15 15.04
CA GLU A 397 -24.51 -0.56 13.74
C GLU A 397 -24.90 -2.06 13.71
N PHE A 398 -24.40 -2.85 14.67
CA PHE A 398 -24.51 -4.32 14.73
C PHE A 398 -25.35 -4.80 15.93
N MET A 399 -26.32 -3.98 16.37
CA MET A 399 -27.26 -4.32 17.45
C MET A 399 -28.29 -5.39 17.03
N GLU A 400 -28.59 -5.49 15.73
CA GLU A 400 -29.58 -6.42 15.19
C GLU A 400 -28.94 -7.64 14.52
N LYS A 401 -29.62 -8.78 14.59
CA LYS A 401 -29.15 -10.05 14.02
C LYS A 401 -28.83 -9.97 12.52
N HIS A 402 -29.63 -9.24 11.73
CA HIS A 402 -29.39 -9.10 10.29
C HIS A 402 -28.16 -8.24 9.98
N SER A 403 -27.80 -7.30 10.86
CA SER A 403 -26.58 -6.51 10.69
C SER A 403 -25.31 -7.34 10.85
N VAL A 404 -25.33 -8.38 11.69
CA VAL A 404 -24.18 -9.27 11.92
C VAL A 404 -23.72 -9.94 10.63
N ALA A 405 -24.65 -10.32 9.75
CA ALA A 405 -24.32 -10.90 8.45
C ALA A 405 -23.51 -9.93 7.55
N ARG A 406 -23.66 -8.61 7.71
CA ARG A 406 -22.86 -7.62 6.97
C ARG A 406 -21.41 -7.56 7.45
N LEU A 407 -21.13 -7.97 8.69
CA LEU A 407 -19.79 -7.97 9.27
C LEU A 407 -18.92 -9.06 8.64
N ILE A 408 -19.47 -10.27 8.46
CA ILE A 408 -18.73 -11.45 7.97
C ILE A 408 -19.01 -11.78 6.50
N GLY A 409 -20.19 -11.40 6.00
CA GLY A 409 -20.68 -11.77 4.67
C GLY A 409 -21.94 -12.61 4.78
N ALA A 410 -22.91 -12.33 3.92
CA ALA A 410 -24.18 -13.05 3.93
C ALA A 410 -24.02 -14.47 3.36
N PRO A 411 -24.71 -15.48 3.92
CA PRO A 411 -24.72 -16.83 3.37
C PRO A 411 -25.51 -16.89 2.04
N PRO A 412 -25.35 -17.96 1.23
CA PRO A 412 -26.07 -18.12 -0.03
C PRO A 412 -27.58 -17.97 0.14
N GLY A 413 -28.21 -17.12 -0.69
CA GLY A 413 -29.66 -16.88 -0.68
C GLY A 413 -30.12 -15.61 0.06
N TYR A 414 -29.21 -14.83 0.66
CA TYR A 414 -29.52 -13.54 1.29
C TYR A 414 -29.12 -12.34 0.40
N VAL A 415 -29.86 -11.23 0.52
CA VAL A 415 -29.54 -9.97 -0.17
C VAL A 415 -28.17 -9.47 0.31
N GLY A 416 -27.24 -9.27 -0.63
CA GLY A 416 -25.85 -8.93 -0.31
C GLY A 416 -24.86 -10.11 -0.33
N TYR A 417 -25.28 -11.31 -0.77
CA TYR A 417 -24.41 -12.48 -0.94
C TYR A 417 -23.13 -12.21 -1.76
N GLU A 418 -23.22 -11.34 -2.78
CA GLU A 418 -22.05 -10.94 -3.59
C GLU A 418 -21.14 -9.92 -2.91
N GLN A 419 -21.60 -9.28 -1.83
CA GLN A 419 -20.80 -8.33 -1.03
C GLN A 419 -20.16 -9.12 0.11
N GLY A 420 -18.84 -9.32 0.04
CA GLY A 420 -18.07 -9.89 1.15
C GLY A 420 -18.24 -9.09 2.45
N GLY A 421 -17.97 -9.73 3.59
CA GLY A 421 -18.15 -9.07 4.89
C GLY A 421 -17.22 -7.88 5.09
N TYR A 422 -17.72 -6.87 5.81
CA TYR A 422 -16.93 -5.67 6.11
C TYR A 422 -15.63 -5.98 6.85
N LEU A 423 -15.68 -6.89 7.84
CA LEU A 423 -14.52 -7.31 8.62
C LEU A 423 -13.65 -8.31 7.84
N THR A 424 -14.26 -9.33 7.25
CA THR A 424 -13.54 -10.41 6.56
C THR A 424 -12.83 -9.93 5.30
N GLU A 425 -13.44 -9.06 4.48
CA GLU A 425 -12.77 -8.49 3.31
C GLU A 425 -11.64 -7.54 3.69
N HIS A 426 -11.81 -6.75 4.75
CA HIS A 426 -10.76 -5.83 5.19
C HIS A 426 -9.53 -6.62 5.63
N VAL A 427 -9.71 -7.62 6.51
CA VAL A 427 -8.60 -8.42 7.03
C VAL A 427 -7.99 -9.29 5.93
N ARG A 428 -8.78 -9.81 4.98
CA ARG A 428 -8.22 -10.51 3.81
C ARG A 428 -7.31 -9.61 2.97
N ARG A 429 -7.69 -8.34 2.75
CA ARG A 429 -6.90 -7.38 1.96
C ARG A 429 -5.74 -6.77 2.73
N LYS A 430 -5.91 -6.58 4.04
CA LYS A 430 -4.93 -6.02 4.97
C LYS A 430 -4.82 -6.91 6.22
N PRO A 431 -4.10 -8.05 6.13
CA PRO A 431 -3.95 -8.99 7.25
C PRO A 431 -3.23 -8.39 8.46
N TYR A 432 -2.39 -7.38 8.21
CA TYR A 432 -1.65 -6.60 9.20
C TYR A 432 -2.45 -5.35 9.54
N SER A 433 -3.35 -5.45 10.49
CA SER A 433 -4.22 -4.33 10.87
C SER A 433 -4.63 -4.38 12.33
N VAL A 434 -4.94 -3.20 12.89
CA VAL A 434 -5.58 -3.09 14.20
C VAL A 434 -7.09 -3.00 14.00
N ILE A 435 -7.83 -3.93 14.60
CA ILE A 435 -9.29 -3.99 14.52
C ILE A 435 -9.84 -3.34 15.79
N LEU A 436 -10.46 -2.18 15.64
CA LEU A 436 -11.12 -1.43 16.70
C LEU A 436 -12.62 -1.66 16.68
N LEU A 437 -13.12 -2.39 17.66
CA LEU A 437 -14.55 -2.61 17.91
C LEU A 437 -15.02 -1.60 18.95
N ASP A 438 -15.65 -0.52 18.50
CA ASP A 438 -16.06 0.59 19.35
C ASP A 438 -17.43 0.31 19.99
N GLU A 439 -17.61 0.65 21.27
CA GLU A 439 -18.86 0.44 22.04
C GLU A 439 -19.36 -1.01 22.04
N VAL A 440 -18.45 -1.96 22.31
CA VAL A 440 -18.73 -3.41 22.19
C VAL A 440 -19.89 -3.89 23.06
N GLU A 441 -20.24 -3.18 24.14
CA GLU A 441 -21.41 -3.48 24.97
C GLU A 441 -22.75 -3.38 24.22
N LYS A 442 -22.79 -2.69 23.08
CA LYS A 442 -23.99 -2.52 22.24
C LYS A 442 -24.16 -3.65 21.21
N ALA A 443 -23.12 -4.43 20.96
CA ALA A 443 -23.15 -5.47 19.94
C ALA A 443 -24.22 -6.55 20.22
N HIS A 444 -24.80 -7.10 19.16
CA HIS A 444 -25.68 -8.26 19.27
C HIS A 444 -24.91 -9.50 19.80
N ALA A 445 -25.60 -10.40 20.51
CA ALA A 445 -25.01 -11.61 21.09
C ALA A 445 -24.25 -12.47 20.08
N ASP A 446 -24.76 -12.58 18.84
CA ASP A 446 -24.15 -13.36 17.76
C ASP A 446 -22.76 -12.83 17.34
N VAL A 447 -22.46 -11.53 17.57
CA VAL A 447 -21.13 -10.95 17.30
C VAL A 447 -20.08 -11.59 18.22
N PHE A 448 -20.41 -11.87 19.48
CA PHE A 448 -19.45 -12.46 20.41
C PHE A 448 -19.08 -13.90 20.05
N ASN A 449 -20.00 -14.67 19.46
CA ASN A 449 -19.70 -16.02 18.98
C ASN A 449 -18.64 -15.99 17.87
N ILE A 450 -18.71 -14.97 17.01
CA ILE A 450 -17.78 -14.74 15.91
C ILE A 450 -16.42 -14.31 16.47
N LEU A 451 -16.42 -13.38 17.44
CA LEU A 451 -15.19 -12.93 18.08
C LEU A 451 -14.50 -14.06 18.84
N LEU A 452 -15.23 -14.97 19.49
CA LEU A 452 -14.65 -16.14 20.15
C LEU A 452 -13.84 -17.00 19.16
N GLN A 453 -14.36 -17.26 17.96
CA GLN A 453 -13.64 -17.99 16.92
C GLN A 453 -12.32 -17.28 16.55
N VAL A 454 -12.37 -15.96 16.40
CA VAL A 454 -11.20 -15.15 16.07
C VAL A 454 -10.18 -15.13 17.23
N LEU A 455 -10.64 -15.02 18.48
CA LEU A 455 -9.78 -14.93 19.66
C LEU A 455 -9.11 -16.27 20.01
N ASP A 456 -9.73 -17.39 19.62
CA ASP A 456 -9.23 -18.75 19.87
C ASP A 456 -8.39 -19.30 18.72
N ASP A 457 -8.94 -19.29 17.51
CA ASP A 457 -8.33 -19.96 16.35
C ASP A 457 -7.61 -18.97 15.41
N GLY A 458 -7.71 -17.67 15.68
CA GLY A 458 -7.07 -16.62 14.87
C GLY A 458 -7.56 -16.63 13.43
N ARG A 459 -8.74 -17.21 13.19
CA ARG A 459 -9.31 -17.42 11.86
C ARG A 459 -10.81 -17.22 11.92
N LEU A 460 -11.38 -16.71 10.84
CA LEU A 460 -12.82 -16.56 10.70
C LEU A 460 -13.25 -17.08 9.34
N THR A 461 -14.25 -17.97 9.33
CA THR A 461 -14.86 -18.43 8.08
C THR A 461 -15.99 -17.49 7.69
N ASP A 462 -15.94 -16.96 6.47
CA ASP A 462 -16.96 -16.08 5.94
C ASP A 462 -18.23 -16.81 5.52
N GLY A 463 -19.29 -16.04 5.19
CA GLY A 463 -20.55 -16.61 4.70
C GLY A 463 -20.44 -17.38 3.37
N GLN A 464 -19.31 -17.27 2.66
CA GLN A 464 -19.00 -17.99 1.42
C GLN A 464 -18.13 -19.24 1.68
N GLY A 465 -17.78 -19.53 2.93
CA GLY A 465 -16.94 -20.67 3.32
C GLY A 465 -15.43 -20.41 3.21
N ARG A 466 -14.99 -19.18 2.92
CA ARG A 466 -13.57 -18.82 2.85
C ARG A 466 -13.06 -18.52 4.25
N THR A 467 -11.88 -19.06 4.57
CA THR A 467 -11.26 -18.81 5.87
C THR A 467 -10.30 -17.62 5.77
N VAL A 468 -10.52 -16.60 6.60
CA VAL A 468 -9.69 -15.39 6.70
C VAL A 468 -8.80 -15.50 7.94
N ASP A 469 -7.52 -15.12 7.80
CA ASP A 469 -6.52 -15.19 8.86
C ASP A 469 -6.42 -13.86 9.64
N PHE A 470 -6.56 -13.95 10.96
CA PHE A 470 -6.49 -12.86 11.93
C PHE A 470 -5.24 -12.93 12.82
N LYS A 471 -4.35 -13.90 12.64
CA LYS A 471 -3.13 -14.07 13.46
C LYS A 471 -2.22 -12.85 13.45
N ASN A 472 -2.24 -12.07 12.37
CA ASN A 472 -1.46 -10.85 12.20
C ASN A 472 -2.21 -9.56 12.61
N THR A 473 -3.37 -9.70 13.26
CA THR A 473 -4.18 -8.58 13.70
C THR A 473 -4.02 -8.30 15.19
N VAL A 474 -4.27 -7.06 15.60
CA VAL A 474 -4.52 -6.71 17.01
C VAL A 474 -5.97 -6.34 17.17
N ILE A 475 -6.66 -6.98 18.11
CA ILE A 475 -8.08 -6.76 18.35
C ILE A 475 -8.23 -5.88 19.59
N VAL A 476 -8.82 -4.70 19.41
CA VAL A 476 -9.10 -3.75 20.48
C VAL A 476 -10.60 -3.54 20.56
N MET A 477 -11.17 -3.81 21.72
CA MET A 477 -12.57 -3.57 22.02
C MET A 477 -12.68 -2.41 23.00
N THR A 478 -13.43 -1.37 22.68
CA THR A 478 -13.69 -0.30 23.66
C THR A 478 -15.05 -0.51 24.29
N SER A 479 -15.14 -0.18 25.58
CA SER A 479 -16.43 -0.13 26.26
C SER A 479 -16.48 1.02 27.26
N ASN A 480 -17.62 1.71 27.31
CA ASN A 480 -17.87 2.76 28.28
C ASN A 480 -18.45 2.22 29.60
N LEU A 481 -18.55 0.89 29.74
CA LEU A 481 -18.93 0.24 30.99
C LEU A 481 -17.99 0.66 32.13
N GLY A 482 -18.60 0.97 33.27
CA GLY A 482 -17.89 1.37 34.48
C GLY A 482 -17.30 2.79 34.49
N SER A 483 -17.56 3.61 33.48
CA SER A 483 -17.08 5.01 33.43
C SER A 483 -17.43 5.82 34.68
N HIS A 484 -18.64 5.65 35.23
CA HIS A 484 -19.08 6.35 36.43
C HIS A 484 -18.26 5.96 37.67
N ARG A 485 -17.96 4.66 37.85
CA ARG A 485 -17.12 4.19 38.97
C ARG A 485 -15.69 4.70 38.87
N ILE A 486 -15.14 4.73 37.66
CA ILE A 486 -13.78 5.24 37.41
C ILE A 486 -13.69 6.74 37.78
N GLN A 487 -14.77 7.50 37.53
CA GLN A 487 -14.84 8.91 37.92
C GLN A 487 -15.04 9.09 39.43
N GLU A 488 -15.89 8.28 40.07
CA GLU A 488 -16.13 8.34 41.53
C GLU A 488 -14.89 7.97 42.35
N MET A 489 -14.09 7.02 41.85
CA MET A 489 -12.91 6.49 42.52
C MET A 489 -11.61 7.16 42.04
N GLN A 490 -11.70 8.39 41.53
CA GLN A 490 -10.53 9.12 41.04
C GLN A 490 -9.52 9.36 42.18
N GLY A 491 -8.29 8.88 42.01
CA GLY A 491 -7.22 8.99 43.01
C GLY A 491 -7.06 7.76 43.92
N GLU A 492 -7.94 6.76 43.79
CA GLU A 492 -7.76 5.44 44.41
C GLU A 492 -6.70 4.60 43.68
N ASP A 493 -6.26 3.51 44.31
CA ASP A 493 -5.32 2.57 43.71
C ASP A 493 -5.92 1.86 42.47
N TYR A 494 -5.09 1.66 41.44
CA TYR A 494 -5.51 1.11 40.15
C TYR A 494 -6.18 -0.26 40.29
N GLU A 495 -5.67 -1.14 41.15
CA GLU A 495 -6.23 -2.49 41.32
C GLU A 495 -7.63 -2.44 41.94
N THR A 496 -7.86 -1.48 42.85
CA THR A 496 -9.17 -1.27 43.48
C THR A 496 -10.19 -0.78 42.45
N VAL A 497 -9.81 0.17 41.60
CA VAL A 497 -10.66 0.65 40.50
C VAL A 497 -10.90 -0.46 39.47
N LYS A 498 -9.86 -1.22 39.10
CA LYS A 498 -9.97 -2.34 38.15
C LYS A 498 -10.94 -3.41 38.65
N SER A 499 -10.86 -3.80 39.92
CA SER A 499 -11.78 -4.77 40.52
C SER A 499 -13.24 -4.29 40.44
N ALA A 500 -13.51 -3.04 40.83
CA ALA A 500 -14.86 -2.47 40.80
C ALA A 500 -15.44 -2.38 39.37
N VAL A 501 -14.61 -2.07 38.37
CA VAL A 501 -15.03 -2.04 36.96
C VAL A 501 -15.26 -3.46 36.43
N MET A 502 -14.41 -4.41 36.80
CA MET A 502 -14.53 -5.81 36.36
C MET A 502 -15.81 -6.47 36.85
N ASP A 503 -16.33 -6.11 38.02
CA ASP A 503 -17.63 -6.60 38.51
C ASP A 503 -18.78 -6.25 37.54
N MET A 504 -18.76 -5.03 36.97
CA MET A 504 -19.74 -4.63 35.95
C MET A 504 -19.50 -5.34 34.62
N VAL A 505 -18.25 -5.54 34.23
CA VAL A 505 -17.91 -6.29 33.00
C VAL A 505 -18.41 -7.73 33.10
N LEU A 506 -18.21 -8.40 34.22
CA LEU A 506 -18.68 -9.77 34.49
C LEU A 506 -20.21 -9.87 34.55
N SER A 507 -20.90 -8.77 34.86
CA SER A 507 -22.37 -8.72 34.81
C SER A 507 -22.93 -8.60 33.38
N HIS A 508 -22.17 -8.00 32.46
CA HIS A 508 -22.60 -7.76 31.08
C HIS A 508 -22.11 -8.83 30.10
N PHE A 509 -20.86 -9.27 30.24
CA PHE A 509 -20.23 -10.25 29.35
C PHE A 509 -20.11 -11.61 30.02
N ARG A 510 -20.20 -12.67 29.20
CA ARG A 510 -20.02 -14.06 29.67
C ARG A 510 -18.55 -14.29 30.07
N PRO A 511 -18.28 -15.08 31.13
CA PRO A 511 -16.90 -15.42 31.52
C PRO A 511 -16.08 -16.06 30.40
N GLU A 512 -16.70 -16.86 29.53
CA GLU A 512 -16.05 -17.44 28.35
C GLU A 512 -15.37 -16.38 27.49
N PHE A 513 -16.07 -15.28 27.20
CA PHE A 513 -15.54 -14.20 26.37
C PHE A 513 -14.38 -13.48 27.05
N ILE A 514 -14.54 -13.11 28.32
CA ILE A 514 -13.51 -12.38 29.08
C ILE A 514 -12.22 -13.20 29.19
N ASN A 515 -12.33 -14.51 29.40
CA ASN A 515 -11.18 -15.40 29.52
C ASN A 515 -10.41 -15.62 28.20
N ARG A 516 -10.98 -15.23 27.05
CA ARG A 516 -10.29 -15.29 25.74
C ARG A 516 -9.58 -13.98 25.37
N ILE A 517 -9.73 -12.93 26.17
CA ILE A 517 -9.06 -11.65 25.97
C ILE A 517 -7.74 -11.68 26.74
N ASP A 518 -6.66 -11.17 26.16
CA ASP A 518 -5.35 -11.19 26.82
C ASP A 518 -5.28 -10.28 28.03
N ASP A 519 -5.93 -9.10 27.97
CA ASP A 519 -6.09 -8.22 29.12
C ASP A 519 -7.32 -7.30 29.00
N ALA A 520 -7.94 -7.03 30.16
CA ALA A 520 -8.95 -6.00 30.33
C ALA A 520 -8.32 -4.80 31.03
N VAL A 521 -8.21 -3.70 30.30
CA VAL A 521 -7.41 -2.53 30.66
C VAL A 521 -8.34 -1.36 30.99
N VAL A 522 -8.21 -0.85 32.22
CA VAL A 522 -8.91 0.35 32.67
C VAL A 522 -8.10 1.60 32.33
N PHE A 523 -8.77 2.57 31.70
CA PHE A 523 -8.23 3.89 31.37
C PHE A 523 -8.63 4.89 32.44
N GLU A 524 -7.64 5.65 32.90
CA GLU A 524 -7.79 6.65 33.94
C GLU A 524 -8.37 7.96 33.37
N SER A 525 -9.08 8.69 34.23
CA SER A 525 -9.55 10.04 33.92
C SER A 525 -8.38 10.99 33.72
N LEU A 526 -8.48 11.88 32.73
CA LEU A 526 -7.42 12.85 32.42
C LEU A 526 -7.43 14.01 33.42
N ASP A 527 -6.25 14.35 33.94
CA ASP A 527 -6.08 15.56 34.75
C ASP A 527 -5.75 16.78 33.87
N LYS A 528 -5.70 17.97 34.50
CA LYS A 528 -5.40 19.23 33.81
C LYS A 528 -4.01 19.25 33.17
N GLN A 529 -3.02 18.62 33.79
CA GLN A 529 -1.64 18.61 33.28
C GLN A 529 -1.54 17.72 32.03
N MET A 530 -2.19 16.56 32.05
CA MET A 530 -2.30 15.65 30.92
C MET A 530 -2.99 16.34 29.73
N ILE A 531 -4.07 17.09 29.98
CA ILE A 531 -4.77 17.82 28.91
C ILE A 531 -3.91 18.92 28.32
N ALA A 532 -3.15 19.65 29.13
CA ALA A 532 -2.20 20.63 28.64
C ALA A 532 -1.12 19.97 27.75
N GLN A 533 -0.64 18.78 28.10
CA GLN A 533 0.28 18.02 27.25
C GLN A 533 -0.38 17.56 25.94
N ILE A 534 -1.63 17.09 25.98
CA ILE A 534 -2.39 16.72 24.77
C ILE A 534 -2.57 17.94 23.86
N ALA A 535 -2.87 19.11 24.44
CA ALA A 535 -2.95 20.37 23.69
C ALA A 535 -1.63 20.68 23.00
N LYS A 536 -0.48 20.47 23.67
CA LYS A 536 0.86 20.69 23.10
C LYS A 536 1.08 19.81 21.87
N ILE A 537 0.66 18.54 21.94
CA ILE A 537 0.76 17.60 20.81
C ILE A 537 -0.10 18.07 19.63
N GLN A 538 -1.33 18.50 19.86
CA GLN A 538 -2.22 18.98 18.79
C GLN A 538 -1.69 20.27 18.14
N ILE A 539 -1.14 21.19 18.94
CA ILE A 539 -0.56 22.44 18.43
C ILE A 539 0.69 22.16 17.59
N LYS A 540 1.57 21.25 18.01
CA LYS A 540 2.72 20.84 17.18
C LYS A 540 2.30 20.32 15.80
N ARG A 541 1.17 19.63 15.70
CA ARG A 541 0.61 19.20 14.39
C ARG A 541 0.17 20.39 13.54
N LEU A 542 -0.39 21.44 14.16
CA LEU A 542 -0.72 22.69 13.48
C LEU A 542 0.56 23.45 13.07
N GLU A 543 1.55 23.57 13.95
CA GLU A 543 2.85 24.20 13.67
C GLU A 543 3.54 23.55 12.47
N LYS A 544 3.54 22.21 12.39
CA LYS A 544 4.10 21.49 11.24
C LYS A 544 3.41 21.88 9.93
N ARG A 545 2.07 21.89 9.90
CA ARG A 545 1.29 22.31 8.72
C ARG A 545 1.56 23.76 8.31
N LEU A 546 1.78 24.65 9.29
CA LEU A 546 2.11 26.06 9.04
C LEU A 546 3.56 26.23 8.56
N THR A 547 4.48 25.40 9.05
CA THR A 547 5.89 25.41 8.62
C THR A 547 6.02 25.07 7.15
N ASP A 548 5.20 24.13 6.64
CA ASP A 548 5.13 23.80 5.21
C ASP A 548 4.69 25.01 4.34
N LEU A 549 3.99 25.98 4.96
CA LEU A 549 3.60 27.25 4.36
C LEU A 549 4.57 28.40 4.69
N SER A 550 5.74 28.08 5.25
CA SER A 550 6.74 29.07 5.72
C SER A 550 6.21 30.06 6.77
N ILE A 551 5.26 29.61 7.61
CA ILE A 551 4.66 30.40 8.69
C ILE A 551 5.14 29.83 10.03
N GLY A 552 5.79 30.68 10.84
CA GLY A 552 6.17 30.33 12.20
C GLY A 552 5.04 30.64 13.17
N LEU A 553 4.63 29.68 14.00
CA LEU A 553 3.68 29.90 15.09
C LEU A 553 4.38 29.81 16.44
N LYS A 554 4.22 30.83 17.29
CA LYS A 554 4.63 30.82 18.69
C LYS A 554 3.40 31.01 19.57
N ILE A 555 3.22 30.15 20.56
CA ILE A 555 2.12 30.24 21.52
C ILE A 555 2.70 30.53 22.91
N SER A 556 2.17 31.52 23.60
CA SER A 556 2.58 31.79 24.99
C SER A 556 1.96 30.77 25.96
N ASP A 557 2.66 30.50 27.08
CA ASP A 557 2.18 29.53 28.08
C ASP A 557 0.78 29.90 28.62
N ALA A 558 0.52 31.18 28.88
CA ALA A 558 -0.80 31.64 29.31
C ALA A 558 -1.92 31.40 28.29
N ALA A 559 -1.59 31.48 26.99
CA ALA A 559 -2.54 31.16 25.93
C ALA A 559 -2.75 29.66 25.80
N MET A 560 -1.71 28.89 26.09
CA MET A 560 -1.77 27.43 26.12
C MET A 560 -2.65 26.91 27.27
N ASP A 561 -2.51 27.48 28.46
CA ASP A 561 -3.33 27.13 29.62
C ASP A 561 -4.81 27.45 29.35
N LYS A 562 -5.12 28.61 28.75
CA LYS A 562 -6.50 28.94 28.35
C LYS A 562 -7.07 27.98 27.31
N LEU A 563 -6.26 27.48 26.37
CA LEU A 563 -6.70 26.47 25.40
C LEU A 563 -6.95 25.12 26.07
N ALA A 564 -6.10 24.73 27.02
CA ALA A 564 -6.28 23.51 27.80
C ALA A 564 -7.53 23.57 28.68
N GLU A 565 -7.79 24.70 29.34
CA GLU A 565 -8.99 24.93 30.15
C GLU A 565 -10.26 24.90 29.30
N ALA A 566 -10.28 25.60 28.16
CA ALA A 566 -11.42 25.59 27.24
C ALA A 566 -11.66 24.22 26.59
N GLY A 567 -10.63 23.37 26.52
CA GLY A 567 -10.69 22.03 25.96
C GLY A 567 -10.96 20.91 26.96
N PHE A 568 -11.02 21.22 28.27
CA PHE A 568 -11.24 20.25 29.34
C PHE A 568 -12.72 20.11 29.69
N ASP A 569 -13.22 18.89 29.63
CA ASP A 569 -14.52 18.52 30.18
C ASP A 569 -14.37 17.27 31.07
N PRO A 570 -14.81 17.29 32.34
CA PRO A 570 -14.71 16.14 33.24
C PRO A 570 -15.44 14.87 32.75
N ILE A 571 -16.48 15.03 31.93
CA ILE A 571 -17.31 13.94 31.39
C ILE A 571 -16.77 13.47 30.04
N PHE A 572 -16.39 14.42 29.16
CA PHE A 572 -15.98 14.13 27.77
C PHE A 572 -14.46 14.10 27.55
N GLY A 573 -13.66 14.29 28.60
CA GLY A 573 -12.19 14.25 28.53
C GLY A 573 -11.64 15.31 27.56
N ALA A 574 -10.69 14.90 26.70
CA ALA A 574 -10.07 15.77 25.72
C ALA A 574 -10.89 15.96 24.42
N ARG A 575 -12.12 15.43 24.34
CA ARG A 575 -12.95 15.51 23.12
C ARG A 575 -13.28 16.95 22.67
N PRO A 576 -13.55 17.92 23.58
CA PRO A 576 -13.77 19.31 23.20
C PRO A 576 -12.51 20.04 22.70
N LEU A 577 -11.32 19.58 23.09
CA LEU A 577 -10.05 20.25 22.82
C LEU A 577 -9.82 20.57 21.35
N LYS A 578 -10.12 19.64 20.44
CA LYS A 578 -9.98 19.88 19.00
C LYS A 578 -10.88 21.03 18.52
N ARG A 579 -12.12 21.09 19.02
CA ARG A 579 -13.04 22.19 18.71
C ARG A 579 -12.58 23.50 19.33
N ALA A 580 -12.07 23.48 20.55
CA ALA A 580 -11.53 24.66 21.23
C ALA A 580 -10.32 25.25 20.49
N ILE A 581 -9.41 24.39 20.01
CA ILE A 581 -8.29 24.82 19.14
C ILE A 581 -8.82 25.39 17.83
N GLN A 582 -9.79 24.72 17.19
CA GLN A 582 -10.36 25.21 15.94
C GLN A 582 -11.03 26.58 16.11
N SER A 583 -11.88 26.76 17.13
CA SER A 583 -12.63 27.99 17.36
C SER A 583 -11.75 29.14 17.83
N ASN A 584 -10.80 28.87 18.73
CA ASN A 584 -10.07 29.92 19.44
C ASN A 584 -8.71 30.23 18.80
N LEU A 585 -8.14 29.30 18.03
CA LEU A 585 -6.83 29.44 17.38
C LEU A 585 -6.92 29.37 15.85
N GLU A 586 -7.46 28.29 15.27
CA GLU A 586 -7.44 28.10 13.80
C GLU A 586 -8.34 29.09 13.07
N ASN A 587 -9.57 29.34 13.55
CA ASN A 587 -10.50 30.27 12.89
C ASN A 587 -9.96 31.72 12.89
N PRO A 588 -9.48 32.29 14.03
CA PRO A 588 -8.87 33.61 14.01
C PRO A 588 -7.59 33.68 13.17
N LEU A 589 -6.79 32.61 13.17
CA LEU A 589 -5.59 32.51 12.34
C LEU A 589 -5.94 32.52 10.85
N ALA A 590 -6.93 31.74 10.42
CA ALA A 590 -7.37 31.68 9.03
C ALA A 590 -7.88 33.03 8.53
N MET A 591 -8.67 33.75 9.34
CA MET A 591 -9.14 35.09 9.00
C MET A 591 -7.96 36.06 8.80
N LYS A 592 -6.94 36.02 9.66
CA LYS A 592 -5.75 36.86 9.53
C LYS A 592 -4.88 36.49 8.33
N LEU A 593 -4.78 35.21 7.98
CA LEU A 593 -4.01 34.78 6.81
C LEU A 593 -4.66 35.19 5.49
N LEU A 594 -6.00 35.29 5.45
CA LEU A 594 -6.75 35.76 4.28
C LEU A 594 -6.78 37.29 4.16
N ASP A 595 -6.56 38.02 5.27
CA ASP A 595 -6.47 39.47 5.26
C ASP A 595 -5.11 39.90 4.67
N ALA A 596 -5.14 40.72 3.63
CA ALA A 596 -4.02 40.95 2.69
C ALA A 596 -2.73 41.50 3.33
N ALA A 597 -2.77 41.94 4.58
CA ALA A 597 -1.63 42.48 5.33
C ALA A 597 -0.65 41.41 5.86
N THR A 598 -1.06 40.13 5.91
CA THR A 598 -0.28 39.03 6.53
C THR A 598 0.07 37.91 5.56
N ALA A 599 -0.16 38.10 4.26
CA ALA A 599 0.02 37.08 3.22
C ALA A 599 1.46 36.96 2.66
N GLN A 600 2.47 37.47 3.37
CA GLN A 600 3.87 37.27 2.99
C GLN A 600 4.45 36.02 3.66
N ALA A 601 5.13 35.18 2.88
CA ALA A 601 5.88 34.03 3.38
C ALA A 601 6.98 34.51 4.36
N GLY A 602 7.12 33.84 5.52
CA GLY A 602 8.16 34.15 6.53
C GLY A 602 7.69 34.88 7.79
N ILE A 603 6.38 35.04 8.03
CA ILE A 603 5.86 35.75 9.22
C ILE A 603 5.83 34.82 10.44
N ALA A 604 6.40 35.28 11.55
CA ALA A 604 6.26 34.67 12.86
C ALA A 604 5.06 35.28 13.60
N LEU A 605 4.04 34.46 13.86
CA LEU A 605 2.82 34.83 14.55
C LEU A 605 2.90 34.42 16.02
N THR A 606 2.71 35.37 16.93
CA THR A 606 2.65 35.08 18.37
C THR A 606 1.21 35.12 18.86
N TYR A 607 0.69 34.00 19.39
CA TYR A 607 -0.62 33.90 20.01
C TYR A 607 -0.51 34.12 21.52
N THR A 608 -1.13 35.18 22.02
CA THR A 608 -1.11 35.54 23.45
C THR A 608 -2.52 35.59 24.04
N ALA A 609 -2.64 35.17 25.30
CA ALA A 609 -3.86 35.36 26.07
C ALA A 609 -4.01 36.83 26.44
N LYS A 610 -5.15 37.46 26.11
CA LYS A 610 -5.49 38.77 26.69
C LYS A 610 -5.56 38.67 28.23
N PRO A 611 -4.97 39.62 28.98
CA PRO A 611 -5.17 39.71 30.43
C PRO A 611 -6.65 39.99 30.72
N ALA A 612 -7.17 39.46 31.82
CA ALA A 612 -8.53 39.74 32.25
C ALA A 612 -8.69 41.26 32.50
N PRO A 613 -9.79 41.90 32.08
CA PRO A 613 -10.03 43.28 32.44
C PRO A 613 -10.13 43.37 33.97
N GLY A 614 -9.31 44.21 34.59
CA GLY A 614 -9.43 44.53 36.01
C GLY A 614 -10.80 45.14 36.32
N PRO A 615 -11.28 45.06 37.57
CA PRO A 615 -12.62 45.53 37.91
C PRO A 615 -12.74 47.04 37.68
N THR A 616 -13.51 47.43 36.66
CA THR A 616 -13.96 48.81 36.47
C THR A 616 -15.20 49.04 37.34
N PRO A 617 -15.25 50.10 38.17
CA PRO A 617 -16.44 50.40 38.95
C PRO A 617 -17.57 50.85 38.02
N GLY A 618 -18.64 50.07 37.96
CA GLY A 618 -19.95 50.49 37.46
C GLY A 618 -20.18 50.32 35.97
N LYS A 619 -20.63 49.12 35.56
CA LYS A 619 -21.68 48.88 34.55
C LYS A 619 -22.00 47.38 34.46
N CYS A 620 -23.28 47.04 34.39
CA CYS A 620 -23.78 45.67 34.26
C CYS A 620 -23.63 45.16 32.80
N ASP A 621 -23.24 43.89 32.66
CA ASP A 621 -23.14 43.13 31.40
C ASP A 621 -24.51 42.83 30.76
N PRO A 622 -24.57 42.45 29.45
CA PRO A 622 -24.34 41.04 29.11
C PRO A 622 -23.54 40.76 27.79
N ILE A 623 -22.97 39.54 27.71
CA ILE A 623 -22.57 38.69 26.55
C ILE A 623 -21.03 38.49 26.33
N PRO A 624 -20.56 37.24 26.04
CA PRO A 624 -19.25 36.74 26.45
C PRO A 624 -18.13 36.85 25.41
N ALA A 625 -16.92 36.56 25.89
CA ALA A 625 -15.61 36.79 25.30
C ALA A 625 -15.35 36.27 23.88
N THR A 626 -14.78 37.15 23.06
CA THR A 626 -13.94 36.87 21.87
C THR A 626 -12.90 37.99 21.75
N VAL A 627 -11.64 37.86 21.36
CA VAL A 627 -10.75 36.79 20.89
C VAL A 627 -9.29 37.31 21.04
N ASN A 628 -8.34 36.39 21.10
CA ASN A 628 -6.90 36.59 21.28
C ASN A 628 -6.21 37.34 20.13
N ASP A 629 -5.12 38.05 20.45
CA ASP A 629 -4.36 38.84 19.47
C ASP A 629 -3.16 38.04 18.94
N PHE A 630 -3.09 37.87 17.61
CA PHE A 630 -1.84 37.52 16.91
C PHE A 630 -1.06 38.79 16.60
N VAL A 631 0.19 38.85 17.02
CA VAL A 631 1.11 39.98 16.76
C VAL A 631 2.31 39.48 15.93
N PRO A 632 2.77 40.22 14.90
CA PRO A 632 4.05 39.95 14.24
C PRO A 632 5.19 40.04 15.25
N ALA A 633 6.13 39.10 15.25
CA ALA A 633 7.29 39.17 16.15
C ALA A 633 8.11 40.46 15.92
N GLU A 634 8.26 41.29 16.96
CA GLU A 634 9.17 42.43 16.94
C GLU A 634 10.63 41.94 16.90
N GLY A 635 11.38 42.32 15.86
CA GLY A 635 12.85 42.17 15.83
C GLY A 635 13.45 41.08 14.92
N ALA A 636 12.79 40.67 13.83
CA ALA A 636 13.48 39.90 12.78
C ALA A 636 14.14 40.85 11.76
N THR A 637 15.44 41.06 11.87
CA THR A 637 16.23 41.75 10.84
C THR A 637 16.36 40.84 9.61
N VAL A 638 15.82 41.29 8.48
CA VAL A 638 16.14 40.75 7.16
C VAL A 638 17.58 41.16 6.85
N SER A 639 18.53 40.25 7.06
CA SER A 639 19.90 40.40 6.55
C SER A 639 20.39 39.04 6.06
N ASP A 640 19.96 38.67 4.85
CA ASP A 640 20.81 38.15 3.80
C ASP A 640 19.97 37.93 2.54
N TYR A 641 20.62 38.07 1.38
CA TYR A 641 20.07 38.13 0.00
C TYR A 641 19.70 39.52 -0.53
N GLY A 642 20.75 40.26 -0.88
CA GLY A 642 20.97 40.79 -2.23
C GLY A 642 19.85 41.62 -2.88
N SER A 643 19.99 42.94 -2.76
CA SER A 643 19.39 43.93 -3.63
C SER A 643 19.81 43.77 -5.11
N GLN A 644 18.86 43.69 -6.04
CA GLN A 644 18.93 44.38 -7.33
C GLN A 644 17.53 44.45 -7.98
N SER A 645 17.32 45.54 -8.73
CA SER A 645 16.15 45.95 -9.52
C SER A 645 14.90 46.45 -8.77
N ALA A 646 14.98 47.72 -8.33
CA ALA A 646 13.82 48.61 -8.39
C ALA A 646 13.78 49.27 -9.77
N GLY A 647 12.64 49.22 -10.45
CA GLY A 647 12.41 50.00 -11.65
C GLY A 647 11.24 49.49 -12.50
N ILE A 648 10.20 50.34 -12.58
CA ILE A 648 9.10 50.34 -13.56
C ILE A 648 7.91 49.45 -13.19
N MET A 649 6.79 50.08 -12.79
CA MET A 649 5.42 49.90 -13.34
C MET A 649 4.34 50.38 -12.36
N ASP A 650 4.21 51.71 -12.17
CA ASP A 650 3.00 52.33 -11.60
C ASP A 650 1.98 52.75 -12.67
N ASN A 651 2.23 52.46 -13.96
CA ASN A 651 1.34 52.81 -15.07
C ASN A 651 0.48 51.66 -15.61
N ASP A 652 0.77 50.40 -15.30
CA ASP A 652 0.05 49.26 -15.92
C ASP A 652 -1.23 48.85 -15.17
N ILE A 653 -1.40 49.32 -13.92
CA ILE A 653 -2.58 49.02 -13.10
C ILE A 653 -3.76 49.94 -13.44
N ALA A 654 -3.49 51.14 -13.97
CA ALA A 654 -4.53 52.07 -14.41
C ALA A 654 -5.13 51.69 -15.77
N GLU A 655 -4.38 50.99 -16.62
CA GLU A 655 -4.83 50.53 -17.94
C GLU A 655 -5.62 49.21 -17.86
N ALA A 656 -5.24 48.31 -16.94
CA ALA A 656 -5.98 47.08 -16.66
C ALA A 656 -7.41 47.32 -16.12
N LYS A 657 -7.65 48.42 -15.39
CA LYS A 657 -8.99 48.78 -14.88
C LYS A 657 -9.96 49.29 -15.95
N LYS A 658 -9.49 49.66 -17.15
CA LYS A 658 -10.35 50.08 -18.25
C LYS A 658 -10.88 48.93 -19.12
N LEU A 659 -10.32 47.73 -19.01
CA LEU A 659 -10.72 46.53 -19.79
C LEU A 659 -11.74 45.64 -19.08
N VAL A 660 -12.07 45.92 -17.82
CA VAL A 660 -13.01 45.13 -17.01
C VAL A 660 -14.46 45.15 -17.56
N PRO A 661 -14.99 46.24 -18.16
CA PRO A 661 -16.34 46.23 -18.71
C PRO A 661 -16.50 45.56 -20.09
N GLU A 662 -15.42 45.19 -20.79
CA GLU A 662 -15.50 44.51 -22.10
C GLU A 662 -15.38 42.98 -22.02
N ILE A 663 -15.01 42.43 -20.85
CA ILE A 663 -14.89 40.98 -20.62
C ILE A 663 -16.23 40.37 -20.16
N GLU A 664 -17.19 41.17 -19.70
CA GLU A 664 -18.54 40.71 -19.30
C GLU A 664 -19.56 40.64 -20.45
N ALA A 665 -19.18 40.96 -21.69
CA ALA A 665 -20.11 41.00 -22.83
C ALA A 665 -19.85 39.97 -23.96
N ILE A 666 -18.92 39.04 -23.79
CA ILE A 666 -18.63 38.03 -24.82
C ILE A 666 -19.13 36.64 -24.38
N ASN A 667 -20.05 36.12 -25.20
CA ASN A 667 -20.44 34.72 -25.39
C ASN A 667 -21.58 34.14 -24.54
N THR A 668 -22.77 34.69 -24.73
CA THR A 668 -24.04 33.94 -24.60
C THR A 668 -24.49 33.24 -25.90
N ASP A 669 -23.97 33.63 -27.08
CA ASP A 669 -24.45 33.08 -28.36
C ASP A 669 -23.74 31.80 -28.81
N THR A 670 -22.48 31.58 -28.42
CA THR A 670 -21.72 30.34 -28.72
C THR A 670 -22.17 29.13 -27.91
N LEU A 671 -22.82 29.34 -26.77
CA LEU A 671 -23.39 28.26 -25.95
C LEU A 671 -24.68 27.71 -26.57
N LEU A 672 -25.45 28.53 -27.30
CA LEU A 672 -26.71 28.14 -27.94
C LEU A 672 -26.50 27.32 -29.22
N GLU A 673 -25.40 27.55 -29.95
CA GLU A 673 -25.05 26.79 -31.16
C GLU A 673 -24.49 25.39 -30.86
N LEU A 674 -23.90 25.19 -29.68
CA LEU A 674 -23.34 23.90 -29.25
C LEU A 674 -24.41 22.92 -28.72
N GLU A 675 -25.52 23.42 -28.17
CA GLU A 675 -26.69 22.59 -27.79
C GLU A 675 -27.44 22.03 -29.01
N GLN A 676 -27.48 22.77 -30.13
CA GLN A 676 -28.16 22.31 -31.36
C GLN A 676 -27.40 21.20 -32.11
N GLN A 677 -26.14 20.93 -31.75
CA GLN A 677 -25.29 19.91 -32.38
C GLN A 677 -24.97 18.71 -31.47
N GLY A 678 -25.62 18.59 -30.31
CA GLY A 678 -25.62 17.37 -29.51
C GLY A 678 -24.39 17.15 -28.61
N PHE A 679 -23.70 18.22 -28.19
CA PHE A 679 -22.60 18.14 -27.22
C PHE A 679 -22.99 18.81 -25.89
N ASN A 680 -22.86 18.09 -24.77
CA ASN A 680 -23.13 18.64 -23.42
C ASN A 680 -21.84 19.01 -22.69
N VAL A 681 -21.74 20.27 -22.27
CA VAL A 681 -20.68 20.83 -21.41
C VAL A 681 -21.29 21.23 -20.07
N VAL A 682 -20.70 20.81 -18.95
CA VAL A 682 -21.12 21.23 -17.60
C VAL A 682 -20.04 22.12 -16.99
N PRO A 683 -20.36 23.35 -16.52
CA PRO A 683 -19.39 24.21 -15.85
C PRO A 683 -19.07 23.70 -14.44
N TYR A 684 -17.79 23.40 -14.17
CA TYR A 684 -17.30 22.88 -12.88
C TYR A 684 -17.11 23.99 -11.82
N ALA A 685 -18.06 24.92 -11.71
CA ALA A 685 -18.05 25.97 -10.67
C ALA A 685 -19.21 25.84 -9.65
N MET A 686 -20.06 24.81 -9.77
CA MET A 686 -21.20 24.58 -8.87
C MET A 686 -21.11 23.33 -7.98
N ALA A 687 -19.98 22.61 -7.99
CA ALA A 687 -19.85 21.31 -7.30
C ALA A 687 -19.22 21.37 -5.90
N THR A 688 -18.97 22.56 -5.33
CA THR A 688 -18.46 22.70 -3.95
C THR A 688 -19.56 22.96 -2.90
N LYS A 689 -20.83 23.04 -3.29
CA LYS A 689 -21.96 23.28 -2.36
C LYS A 689 -22.77 22.04 -1.94
N LEU A 690 -22.50 20.85 -2.48
CA LEU A 690 -23.39 19.68 -2.29
C LEU A 690 -22.81 18.49 -1.50
N THR A 691 -21.56 18.53 -1.01
CA THR A 691 -20.98 17.44 -0.18
C THR A 691 -21.28 16.02 -0.73
N MET A 692 -21.16 15.83 -2.04
CA MET A 692 -21.32 14.54 -2.71
C MET A 692 -19.99 14.10 -3.31
N ASP A 693 -19.71 12.81 -3.25
CA ASP A 693 -18.52 12.21 -3.82
C ASP A 693 -18.62 12.09 -5.36
N ARG A 694 -17.49 11.79 -6.02
CA ARG A 694 -17.42 11.67 -7.49
C ARG A 694 -18.36 10.60 -8.06
N GLN A 695 -18.70 9.58 -7.28
CA GLN A 695 -19.65 8.55 -7.70
C GLN A 695 -21.11 9.03 -7.60
N GLY A 696 -21.45 9.81 -6.56
CA GLY A 696 -22.76 10.45 -6.41
C GLY A 696 -23.07 11.40 -7.56
N ILE A 697 -22.10 12.22 -7.96
CA ILE A 697 -22.24 13.17 -9.08
C ILE A 697 -22.44 12.42 -10.41
N ARG A 698 -21.68 11.34 -10.65
CA ARG A 698 -21.82 10.50 -11.86
C ARG A 698 -23.18 9.79 -11.93
N LYS A 699 -23.71 9.31 -10.79
CA LYS A 699 -25.02 8.65 -10.74
C LYS A 699 -26.15 9.62 -11.00
N LEU A 700 -26.11 10.81 -10.39
CA LEU A 700 -27.15 11.82 -10.55
C LEU A 700 -27.19 12.36 -12.00
N ALA A 701 -26.02 12.61 -12.59
CA ALA A 701 -25.91 13.00 -14.00
C ALA A 701 -26.35 11.89 -14.97
N ALA A 702 -26.05 10.62 -14.68
CA ALA A 702 -26.51 9.50 -15.50
C ALA A 702 -28.04 9.28 -15.43
N GLN A 703 -28.65 9.61 -14.28
CA GLN A 703 -30.08 9.43 -14.03
C GLN A 703 -30.92 10.53 -14.70
N GLU A 704 -30.41 11.76 -14.77
CA GLU A 704 -31.09 12.85 -15.51
C GLU A 704 -30.83 12.82 -17.02
N LEU A 705 -29.64 12.39 -17.46
CA LEU A 705 -29.24 12.46 -18.87
C LEU A 705 -29.36 11.12 -19.63
N GLY A 706 -29.66 10.01 -18.93
CA GLY A 706 -29.91 8.70 -19.55
C GLY A 706 -28.70 8.00 -20.16
N VAL A 707 -27.47 8.34 -19.74
CA VAL A 707 -26.21 7.81 -20.32
C VAL A 707 -25.43 6.96 -19.31
N LYS A 708 -24.71 5.94 -19.77
CA LYS A 708 -23.88 5.06 -18.92
C LYS A 708 -22.74 5.83 -18.22
N THR A 709 -22.57 5.58 -16.93
CA THR A 709 -21.64 6.28 -16.01
C THR A 709 -20.16 6.20 -16.38
N SER A 710 -19.75 5.27 -17.24
CA SER A 710 -18.35 5.05 -17.64
C SER A 710 -17.79 6.06 -18.64
N LYS A 711 -18.59 7.02 -19.13
CA LYS A 711 -18.19 8.00 -20.16
C LYS A 711 -17.75 9.38 -19.64
N PHE A 712 -17.59 9.56 -18.33
CA PHE A 712 -17.24 10.87 -17.74
C PHE A 712 -15.78 10.94 -17.28
N VAL A 713 -15.01 11.90 -17.80
CA VAL A 713 -13.62 12.23 -17.37
C VAL A 713 -13.64 13.56 -16.61
N PHE A 714 -12.96 13.62 -15.46
CA PHE A 714 -12.79 14.86 -14.70
C PHE A 714 -11.33 15.31 -14.83
N ALA A 715 -11.10 16.53 -15.32
CA ALA A 715 -9.78 17.16 -15.40
C ALA A 715 -9.66 18.22 -14.29
N GLU A 716 -8.52 18.27 -13.61
CA GLU A 716 -8.34 19.10 -12.41
C GLU A 716 -7.54 20.39 -12.66
N THR A 717 -6.86 20.54 -13.81
CA THR A 717 -6.10 21.75 -14.15
C THR A 717 -6.15 22.12 -15.64
N LEU A 718 -5.90 23.41 -15.93
CA LEU A 718 -5.94 23.99 -17.29
C LEU A 718 -4.83 23.42 -18.22
N GLU A 719 -3.71 22.96 -17.64
CA GLU A 719 -2.60 22.31 -18.37
C GLU A 719 -3.02 20.97 -18.97
N GLN A 720 -3.84 20.18 -18.25
CA GLN A 720 -4.38 18.91 -18.77
C GLN A 720 -5.31 19.11 -19.97
N TYR A 721 -5.97 20.27 -20.07
CA TYR A 721 -6.79 20.64 -21.22
C TYR A 721 -5.94 20.87 -22.48
N LEU A 722 -4.78 21.50 -22.33
CA LEU A 722 -3.87 21.82 -23.43
C LEU A 722 -3.09 20.60 -23.92
N GLU A 723 -2.71 19.69 -23.03
CA GLU A 723 -2.00 18.45 -23.38
C GLU A 723 -2.86 17.50 -24.23
N VAL A 724 -4.15 17.38 -23.89
CA VAL A 724 -5.11 16.57 -24.66
C VAL A 724 -5.33 17.17 -26.05
N ALA A 725 -5.37 18.49 -26.17
CA ALA A 725 -5.49 19.18 -27.45
C ALA A 725 -4.26 18.99 -28.36
N MET A 726 -3.04 19.03 -27.79
CA MET A 726 -1.80 18.86 -28.56
C MET A 726 -1.49 17.41 -28.95
N SER A 727 -2.01 16.42 -28.22
CA SER A 727 -1.71 15.00 -28.45
C SER A 727 -2.38 14.36 -29.69
N LYS A 728 -3.32 15.05 -30.37
CA LYS A 728 -4.15 14.47 -31.44
C LYS A 728 -3.98 15.05 -32.85
N LYS A 729 -2.82 15.64 -33.20
CA LYS A 729 -2.44 16.07 -34.58
C LYS A 729 -3.63 16.49 -35.46
N MET A 730 -4.38 17.52 -35.05
CA MET A 730 -5.43 18.10 -35.90
C MET A 730 -4.85 19.24 -36.73
N VAL A 731 -5.24 19.32 -38.00
CA VAL A 731 -4.90 20.45 -38.87
C VAL A 731 -5.99 21.49 -38.76
N ILE A 732 -5.63 22.71 -38.39
CA ILE A 732 -6.54 23.84 -38.26
C ILE A 732 -6.76 24.45 -39.64
N ILE A 733 -8.03 24.59 -40.01
CA ILE A 733 -8.48 25.22 -41.24
C ILE A 733 -9.34 26.43 -40.85
N ASP A 734 -9.07 27.60 -41.43
CA ASP A 734 -9.85 28.81 -41.17
C ASP A 734 -11.26 28.75 -41.78
N SER A 735 -12.09 29.75 -41.48
CA SER A 735 -13.48 29.86 -41.97
C SER A 735 -13.63 29.95 -43.49
N HIS A 736 -12.53 29.97 -44.26
CA HIS A 736 -12.51 29.99 -45.72
C HIS A 736 -11.83 28.75 -46.33
N GLY A 737 -11.38 27.78 -45.52
CA GLY A 737 -10.84 26.52 -46.02
C GLY A 737 -9.31 26.45 -46.10
N ASN A 738 -8.55 27.41 -45.55
CA ASN A 738 -7.09 27.39 -45.60
C ASN A 738 -6.44 26.70 -44.40
N ARG A 739 -5.51 25.75 -44.63
CA ARG A 739 -4.71 25.11 -43.58
C ARG A 739 -3.70 26.08 -42.99
N MET A 740 -3.73 26.28 -41.68
CA MET A 740 -2.74 27.08 -40.96
C MET A 740 -1.69 26.17 -40.27
N SER A 741 -0.41 26.46 -40.46
CA SER A 741 0.68 25.85 -39.66
C SER A 741 1.09 26.80 -38.55
N CYS A 742 1.11 26.32 -37.31
CA CYS A 742 1.65 27.06 -36.16
C CYS A 742 3.18 27.00 -36.14
N GLN A 743 3.83 28.13 -35.89
CA GLN A 743 5.20 28.20 -35.35
C GLN A 743 5.11 28.37 -33.83
#